data_AF-A0A1M5RA61-F1
#
_entry.id   AF-A0A1M5RA61-F1
#
_cell.length_a   1.000
_cell.length_b   1.000
_cell.length_c   1.000
_cell.angle_alpha   90.00
_cell.angle_beta   90.00
_cell.angle_gamma   90.00
#
_symmetry.space_group_name_H-M   'P 1'
#
loop_
_entity.id
_entity.type
_entity.pdbx_description
1 polymer ?
#
loop_
_entity_poly.entity_id
_entity_poly.type
_entity_poly.pdbx_seq_one_letter_code
_entity_poly.pdbx_strand_id
1 'polypeptide(L)'
;MKLLFRHAFLILTLQLLSLQTHAMANKKGADNGNAEPTIASKTIKVTLDSSFPRIIQYNWIANGAVLYGQEDQLSQVLINGTLYKPKTTFSLEKNTANYVLEIPEIKVSVKIQIKVLANIVEFNVTQITENGTFKVSTFEIPNHNLVSVRSSQAEASFAGAKMFTAVKGTGDEFLPLKAAMAKDSIAKNYLYGIVNTAQLAASIWSNSVTEKNDDTRVQKQTVVTKDYARTGIWSGSWIYRAKGMKTTDPLPVAKIVITNDANGDQKVDWQDGAIAFRTIMNNPLGSDKIKDWVVQRIPMNFGSQATNPFTKTLDETKRIFLNTDGLGQYVILKGYGSEGHDSKHPDYGDIGKRQGGAKDMEMLCKQAIKYNAFMGVHINATESYPEAEAFNDSLIDKTKKGWDWLDPSYYINKRYDASSNNRMLRLKSLKDQVPSLAFIYCDVWYAKGSWDSRKLGREIHSLGLTLTTEFPNDHEYDAIWNHWAVDYNYGGKDIKGFNSQIVRFIRNHQKDTWIARHPLLGGTEMDDFEGWQGRNNIDNTIEMTFGTGLPTKYLQHFPILKWEENAISLDKNVNVSLISGKRTINKDGRTVLNGDSYLLPWNPYTEEKLYHWNKAGGTTTWELPKSWGNLKTVQLYKLNDQGREFVQEIELKNGQLIIEADPKTPYVLYKKKTASNIVANFGEGTFIKDPGFNSGNLKNWKVDGNGAAVVRSKIGQYELEINGTTPVTISQTISGLTAGTYYASVYVSTSSDRRAYLGVNNYGGQEVSTYANNSLWKNYISADSKHDTNMQRMYVFFKVPQGQTTANLFLRAEAGTSQVLFDDIRVAPISQTAKPANVFFAENFENIPDGLYPFIKGPSGGVNDPRTHLAELHAPYTQKGWNEKPIDDVINGKWSLKAHGEEQGLLLQTIPQTVRFKAGKTYTVTFNYEASGADYALVMGDGTVSKIAVAINAANTPTQTSFSFLGSESGNSWFGIEKLNGEQSDFVLDDLVIMEN
;
A
#
# COMPACT_ATOMS: atom_id res chain seq x y z
N MET A 1 99.35 -0.82 34.04
CA MET A 1 99.86 0.26 33.17
C MET A 1 98.77 1.33 33.11
N LYS A 2 98.83 2.38 33.94
CA LYS A 2 99.31 3.75 33.59
C LYS A 2 98.73 4.20 32.24
N LEU A 3 98.05 5.34 32.06
CA LEU A 3 97.92 6.59 32.80
C LEU A 3 96.83 7.41 32.03
N LEU A 4 95.93 8.15 32.69
CA LEU A 4 95.83 9.65 32.68
C LEU A 4 95.79 10.32 31.28
N PHE A 5 94.93 11.30 30.94
CA PHE A 5 94.53 12.51 31.67
C PHE A 5 93.49 13.34 30.85
N ARG A 6 92.61 14.07 31.57
CA ARG A 6 92.06 15.46 31.37
C ARG A 6 91.20 15.85 30.14
N HIS A 7 89.92 16.24 30.36
CA HIS A 7 89.33 17.61 30.54
C HIS A 7 89.23 18.42 29.21
N ALA A 8 88.18 19.16 28.82
CA ALA A 8 86.88 19.54 29.38
C ALA A 8 86.02 20.24 28.28
N PHE A 9 84.68 20.15 28.42
CA PHE A 9 83.59 21.10 28.04
C PHE A 9 83.43 21.68 26.61
N LEU A 10 82.26 21.50 25.96
CA LEU A 10 81.10 22.44 25.95
C LEU A 10 80.06 22.15 24.81
N ILE A 11 78.76 21.95 25.18
CA ILE A 11 77.47 22.32 24.50
C ILE A 11 77.16 21.71 23.08
N LEU A 12 76.05 21.00 22.75
CA LEU A 12 74.61 21.36 22.73
C LEU A 12 73.76 20.17 22.19
N THR A 13 72.55 20.01 22.74
CA THR A 13 71.27 19.48 22.17
C THR A 13 71.12 18.11 21.46
N LEU A 14 70.07 17.42 21.96
CA LEU A 14 68.95 16.75 21.28
C LEU A 14 68.85 15.20 21.36
N GLN A 15 67.76 14.80 22.02
CA GLN A 15 66.82 13.72 21.71
C GLN A 15 67.19 12.22 21.88
N LEU A 16 66.24 11.59 22.61
CA LEU A 16 65.62 10.27 22.43
C LEU A 16 66.20 9.03 23.14
N LEU A 17 65.26 8.39 23.86
CA LEU A 17 65.11 6.96 24.20
C LEU A 17 66.13 6.31 25.16
N SER A 18 65.64 5.90 26.34
CA SER A 18 65.27 4.49 26.57
C SER A 18 64.82 4.19 28.01
N LEU A 19 63.93 3.21 28.07
CA LEU A 19 63.39 2.41 29.17
C LEU A 19 64.14 2.44 30.53
N GLN A 20 63.39 2.51 31.62
CA GLN A 20 63.01 1.30 32.39
C GLN A 20 62.12 1.62 33.61
N THR A 21 61.01 0.89 33.67
CA THR A 21 60.33 0.33 34.85
C THR A 21 60.37 1.11 36.16
N HIS A 22 59.22 1.65 36.58
CA HIS A 22 58.85 1.66 38.00
C HIS A 22 57.37 1.28 38.13
N ALA A 23 57.13 0.23 38.89
CA ALA A 23 55.81 -0.17 39.36
C ALA A 23 55.12 1.02 40.05
N MET A 24 53.86 1.27 39.71
CA MET A 24 52.97 2.03 40.57
C MET A 24 51.67 1.27 40.79
N ALA A 25 51.42 1.08 42.07
CA ALA A 25 50.32 0.35 42.65
C ALA A 25 48.96 0.88 42.20
N ASN A 26 48.03 -0.07 42.05
CA ASN A 26 46.60 0.13 42.11
C ASN A 26 46.22 1.05 43.28
N LYS A 27 45.91 2.31 42.99
CA LYS A 27 45.05 3.12 43.85
C LYS A 27 43.60 2.74 43.53
N LYS A 28 43.05 1.83 44.36
CA LYS A 28 41.62 1.83 44.67
C LYS A 28 41.26 3.26 45.07
N GLY A 29 40.48 3.95 44.23
CA GLY A 29 39.85 5.20 44.61
C GLY A 29 38.94 4.93 45.80
N ALA A 30 39.13 5.74 46.84
CA ALA A 30 38.43 5.64 48.10
C ALA A 30 36.91 5.77 47.91
N ASP A 31 36.22 4.80 48.48
CA ASP A 31 34.80 4.70 48.72
C ASP A 31 34.39 5.82 49.70
N ASN A 32 33.83 6.92 49.19
CA ASN A 32 33.08 7.85 50.01
C ASN A 32 31.68 7.26 50.17
N GLY A 33 31.43 6.63 51.32
CA GLY A 33 30.25 5.81 51.62
C GLY A 33 28.90 6.53 51.62
N ASN A 34 28.41 6.93 50.45
CA ASN A 34 26.98 7.09 50.18
C ASN A 34 26.54 5.89 49.33
N ALA A 35 25.59 5.11 49.83
CA ALA A 35 25.00 4.01 49.07
C ALA A 35 24.41 4.54 47.75
N GLU A 36 24.72 3.88 46.63
CA GLU A 36 24.17 4.24 45.32
C GLU A 36 22.63 4.27 45.36
N PRO A 37 21.99 5.31 44.81
CA PRO A 37 20.54 5.46 44.88
C PRO A 37 19.82 4.32 44.17
N THR A 38 18.65 3.95 44.69
CA THR A 38 17.84 2.88 44.11
C THR A 38 16.39 3.28 43.95
N ILE A 39 15.79 2.88 42.83
CA ILE A 39 14.34 2.92 42.59
C ILE A 39 13.83 1.49 42.41
N ALA A 40 12.57 1.23 42.76
CA ALA A 40 12.03 -0.14 42.71
C ALA A 40 10.54 -0.18 42.40
N SER A 41 10.10 -1.33 41.89
CA SER A 41 8.71 -1.80 41.91
C SER A 41 8.57 -3.00 42.84
N LYS A 42 7.46 -3.73 42.74
CA LYS A 42 7.31 -5.05 43.38
C LYS A 42 8.13 -6.15 42.71
N THR A 43 8.62 -5.91 41.48
CA THR A 43 9.23 -6.94 40.63
C THR A 43 10.74 -6.74 40.49
N ILE A 44 11.18 -5.50 40.29
CA ILE A 44 12.60 -5.18 40.08
C ILE A 44 13.05 -4.02 40.95
N LYS A 45 14.31 -4.08 41.39
CA LYS A 45 15.04 -2.99 42.02
C LYS A 45 16.20 -2.57 41.10
N VAL A 46 16.32 -1.27 40.87
CA VAL A 46 17.28 -0.68 39.94
C VAL A 46 18.24 0.21 40.72
N THR A 47 19.54 -0.05 40.59
CA THR A 47 20.58 0.80 41.17
C THR A 47 21.04 1.80 40.11
N LEU A 48 21.11 3.07 40.52
CA LEU A 48 21.41 4.20 39.66
C LEU A 48 22.65 4.94 40.15
N ASP A 49 23.19 5.80 39.30
CA ASP A 49 24.22 6.77 39.65
C ASP A 49 23.57 8.12 39.94
N SER A 50 23.91 8.75 41.06
CA SER A 50 23.40 10.10 41.41
C SER A 50 24.08 11.22 40.62
N SER A 51 25.28 11.00 40.09
CA SER A 51 26.09 12.01 39.40
C SER A 51 25.78 12.14 37.90
N PHE A 52 25.14 11.13 37.31
CA PHE A 52 24.77 11.08 35.89
C PHE A 52 23.60 10.10 35.68
N PRO A 53 22.70 10.30 34.70
CA PRO A 53 21.56 9.40 34.46
C PRO A 53 21.99 8.06 33.86
N ARG A 54 22.61 7.23 34.69
CA ARG A 54 23.19 5.92 34.38
C ARG A 54 22.54 4.86 35.26
N ILE A 55 22.15 3.75 34.63
CA ILE A 55 21.68 2.56 35.35
C ILE A 55 22.89 1.66 35.56
N ILE A 56 23.16 1.26 36.80
CA ILE A 56 24.32 0.42 37.16
C ILE A 56 23.93 -1.06 37.07
N GLN A 57 22.79 -1.43 37.66
CA GLN A 57 22.32 -2.82 37.69
C GLN A 57 20.83 -2.93 37.98
N TYR A 58 20.27 -4.09 37.66
CA TYR A 58 18.90 -4.51 37.90
C TYR A 58 18.91 -5.76 38.76
N ASN A 59 18.05 -5.81 39.77
CA ASN A 59 17.87 -6.97 40.64
C ASN A 59 16.41 -7.43 40.55
N TRP A 60 16.19 -8.66 40.11
CA TRP A 60 14.89 -9.31 40.14
C TRP A 60 14.56 -9.71 41.57
N ILE A 61 13.49 -9.14 42.13
CA ILE A 61 13.22 -9.24 43.58
C ILE A 61 12.92 -10.68 44.01
N ALA A 62 12.27 -11.48 43.16
CA ALA A 62 11.78 -12.80 43.53
C ALA A 62 12.89 -13.81 43.84
N ASN A 63 14.03 -13.73 43.16
CA ASN A 63 15.13 -14.70 43.28
C ASN A 63 16.53 -14.05 43.36
N GLY A 64 16.62 -12.73 43.33
CA GLY A 64 17.89 -12.00 43.37
C GLY A 64 18.70 -12.06 42.07
N ALA A 65 18.14 -12.56 40.96
CA ALA A 65 18.83 -12.59 39.67
C ALA A 65 19.19 -11.18 39.20
N VAL A 66 20.34 -11.04 38.54
CA VAL A 66 20.92 -9.74 38.19
C VAL A 66 21.10 -9.59 36.68
N LEU A 67 20.75 -8.42 36.16
CA LEU A 67 21.25 -7.90 34.89
C LEU A 67 22.04 -6.62 35.16
N TYR A 68 22.99 -6.28 34.31
CA TYR A 68 23.80 -5.08 34.48
C TYR A 68 23.28 -3.96 33.58
N GLY A 69 23.68 -2.73 33.88
CA GLY A 69 23.57 -1.59 32.98
C GLY A 69 24.95 -1.17 32.52
N GLN A 70 25.32 0.08 32.78
CA GLN A 70 26.63 0.63 32.54
C GLN A 70 27.45 0.69 33.84
N GLU A 71 28.50 -0.10 33.88
CA GLU A 71 29.40 -0.21 35.03
C GLU A 71 30.46 0.90 35.06
N ASP A 72 30.87 1.37 33.88
CA ASP A 72 31.87 2.44 33.73
C ASP A 72 31.22 3.80 34.00
N GLN A 73 31.90 4.70 34.70
CA GLN A 73 31.32 6.02 34.96
C GLN A 73 31.11 6.79 33.65
N LEU A 74 29.93 7.40 33.52
CA LEU A 74 29.60 8.32 32.43
C LEU A 74 29.48 9.73 32.98
N SER A 75 29.96 10.70 32.22
CA SER A 75 29.87 12.11 32.61
C SER A 75 29.63 13.05 31.42
N GLN A 76 29.33 12.52 30.24
CA GLN A 76 29.24 13.29 29.01
C GLN A 76 27.97 12.96 28.24
N VAL A 77 27.43 13.97 27.57
CA VAL A 77 26.38 13.87 26.57
C VAL A 77 26.93 14.38 25.23
N LEU A 78 26.41 13.85 24.13
CA LEU A 78 26.74 14.30 22.78
C LEU A 78 25.56 15.13 22.25
N ILE A 79 25.79 16.42 22.03
CA ILE A 79 24.78 17.36 21.50
C ILE A 79 25.32 17.94 20.20
N ASN A 80 24.57 17.78 19.11
CA ASN A 80 24.97 18.21 17.76
C ASN A 80 26.35 17.68 17.32
N GLY A 81 26.73 16.49 17.79
CA GLY A 81 28.04 15.88 17.49
C GLY A 81 29.20 16.37 18.38
N THR A 82 28.95 17.24 19.35
CA THR A 82 29.97 17.72 20.30
C THR A 82 29.73 17.16 21.70
N LEU A 83 30.80 16.68 22.35
CA LEU A 83 30.73 16.18 23.73
C LEU A 83 30.70 17.33 24.72
N TYR A 84 29.74 17.29 25.64
CA TYR A 84 29.62 18.23 26.75
C TYR A 84 29.58 17.51 28.08
N LYS A 85 30.16 18.13 29.11
CA LYS A 85 30.13 17.63 30.49
C LYS A 85 29.12 18.44 31.31
N PRO A 86 27.87 17.95 31.49
CA PRO A 86 26.85 18.68 32.23
C PRO A 86 27.17 18.78 33.72
N LYS A 87 26.65 19.83 34.37
CA LYS A 87 26.47 19.87 35.82
C LYS A 87 25.13 19.20 36.15
N THR A 88 25.20 18.02 36.75
CA THR A 88 24.02 17.23 37.11
C THR A 88 23.47 17.61 38.48
N THR A 89 22.15 17.79 38.56
CA THR A 89 21.40 17.78 39.83
C THR A 89 20.49 16.55 39.85
N PHE A 90 20.40 15.88 41.00
CA PHE A 90 19.67 14.62 41.15
C PHE A 90 18.65 14.70 42.27
N SER A 91 17.48 14.09 42.07
CA SER A 91 16.50 13.85 43.12
C SER A 91 15.78 12.52 42.94
N LEU A 92 15.37 11.93 44.06
CA LEU A 92 14.56 10.72 44.11
C LEU A 92 13.13 11.04 44.50
N GLU A 93 12.19 10.39 43.83
CA GLU A 93 10.77 10.42 44.18
C GLU A 93 10.17 9.03 43.98
N LYS A 94 9.97 8.29 45.07
CA LYS A 94 9.38 6.94 45.08
C LYS A 94 10.13 5.97 44.14
N ASN A 95 9.49 5.59 43.03
CA ASN A 95 10.00 4.69 41.99
C ASN A 95 10.61 5.46 40.79
N THR A 96 10.95 6.73 41.00
CA THR A 96 11.40 7.65 39.96
C THR A 96 12.66 8.37 40.42
N ALA A 97 13.63 8.48 39.51
CA ALA A 97 14.83 9.29 39.64
C ALA A 97 14.80 10.42 38.61
N ASN A 98 15.02 11.65 39.06
CA ASN A 98 15.01 12.83 38.22
C ASN A 98 16.41 13.45 38.16
N TYR A 99 16.83 13.81 36.95
CA TYR A 99 18.10 14.43 36.65
C TYR A 99 17.88 15.74 35.92
N VAL A 100 18.63 16.77 36.29
CA VAL A 100 18.74 18.02 35.54
C VAL A 100 20.20 18.16 35.11
N LEU A 101 20.43 18.08 33.80
CA LEU A 101 21.74 18.25 33.18
C LEU A 101 21.87 19.67 32.68
N GLU A 102 22.60 20.52 33.40
CA GLU A 102 22.90 21.88 32.97
C GLU A 102 24.18 21.89 32.13
N ILE A 103 24.13 22.47 30.93
CA ILE A 103 25.29 22.68 30.06
C ILE A 103 25.52 24.19 29.87
N PRO A 104 26.24 24.86 30.80
CA PRO A 104 26.40 26.31 30.79
C PRO A 104 27.05 26.86 29.51
N GLU A 105 27.99 26.10 28.92
CA GLU A 105 28.74 26.45 27.70
C GLU A 105 27.82 26.82 26.53
N ILE A 106 26.67 26.14 26.41
CA ILE A 106 25.68 26.36 25.34
C ILE A 106 24.34 26.86 25.87
N LYS A 107 24.23 27.12 27.19
CA LYS A 107 23.00 27.53 27.87
C LYS A 107 21.81 26.59 27.61
N VAL A 108 22.08 25.29 27.61
CA VAL A 108 21.05 24.24 27.45
C VAL A 108 20.87 23.50 28.77
N SER A 109 19.63 23.17 29.11
CA SER A 109 19.28 22.29 30.23
C SER A 109 18.46 21.11 29.72
N VAL A 110 18.80 19.90 30.12
CA VAL A 110 18.07 18.67 29.78
C VAL A 110 17.56 18.01 31.05
N LYS A 111 16.25 17.82 31.15
CA LYS A 111 15.62 17.07 32.24
C LYS A 111 15.38 15.64 31.81
N ILE A 112 15.84 14.71 32.64
CA ILE A 112 15.72 13.27 32.41
C ILE A 112 15.03 12.63 33.61
N GLN A 113 14.13 11.71 33.32
CA GLN A 113 13.45 10.87 34.29
C GLN A 113 13.77 9.40 34.01
N ILE A 114 14.23 8.67 35.04
CA ILE A 114 14.32 7.21 35.03
C ILE A 114 13.26 6.67 35.98
N LYS A 115 12.31 5.89 35.47
CA LYS A 115 11.13 5.43 36.20
C LYS A 115 10.96 3.93 36.09
N VAL A 116 10.63 3.26 37.20
CA VAL A 116 10.34 1.81 37.22
C VAL A 116 8.85 1.55 37.38
N LEU A 117 8.27 0.76 36.48
CA LEU A 117 6.87 0.34 36.47
C LEU A 117 6.79 -1.17 36.26
N ALA A 118 6.35 -1.92 37.28
CA ALA A 118 6.42 -3.39 37.26
C ALA A 118 7.84 -3.86 36.86
N ASN A 119 8.00 -4.58 35.75
CA ASN A 119 9.27 -5.03 35.22
C ASN A 119 9.86 -4.15 34.10
N ILE A 120 9.32 -2.94 33.93
CA ILE A 120 9.71 -1.97 32.90
C ILE A 120 10.48 -0.82 33.55
N VAL A 121 11.54 -0.38 32.88
CA VAL A 121 12.29 0.83 33.20
C VAL A 121 12.21 1.79 32.03
N GLU A 122 11.69 2.99 32.26
CA GLU A 122 11.58 4.05 31.26
C GLU A 122 12.67 5.09 31.49
N PHE A 123 13.42 5.41 30.44
CA PHE A 123 14.31 6.55 30.35
C PHE A 123 13.64 7.60 29.47
N ASN A 124 13.23 8.72 30.08
CA ASN A 124 12.49 9.78 29.42
C ASN A 124 13.28 11.08 29.51
N VAL A 125 13.63 11.70 28.38
CA VAL A 125 13.92 13.13 28.37
C VAL A 125 12.58 13.84 28.47
N THR A 126 12.34 14.54 29.57
CA THR A 126 11.05 15.20 29.84
C THR A 126 11.03 16.65 29.42
N GLN A 127 12.21 17.27 29.25
CA GLN A 127 12.34 18.65 28.80
C GLN A 127 13.74 18.91 28.24
N ILE A 128 13.83 19.68 27.15
CA ILE A 128 15.06 20.31 26.68
C ILE A 128 14.80 21.82 26.60
N THR A 129 15.51 22.59 27.41
CA THR A 129 15.38 24.04 27.47
C THR A 129 16.60 24.70 26.85
N GLU A 130 16.37 25.57 25.86
CA GLU A 130 17.41 26.30 25.13
C GLU A 130 17.39 27.78 25.55
N ASN A 131 18.15 28.13 26.58
CA ASN A 131 18.16 29.50 27.15
C ASN A 131 19.09 30.47 26.41
N GLY A 132 19.70 30.04 25.30
CA GLY A 132 20.60 30.84 24.48
C GLY A 132 20.24 30.79 22.98
N THR A 133 21.18 31.21 22.14
CA THR A 133 21.06 31.13 20.67
C THR A 133 21.35 29.73 20.12
N PHE A 134 22.01 28.87 20.90
CA PHE A 134 22.31 27.50 20.52
C PHE A 134 21.01 26.67 20.40
N LYS A 135 20.89 25.93 19.31
CA LYS A 135 19.74 25.07 19.00
C LYS A 135 20.17 23.61 18.97
N VAL A 136 19.52 22.79 19.80
CA VAL A 136 19.74 21.36 19.88
C VAL A 136 19.07 20.68 18.69
N SER A 137 19.87 20.04 17.85
CA SER A 137 19.40 19.20 16.74
C SER A 137 19.40 17.74 17.13
N THR A 138 20.49 17.25 17.70
CA THR A 138 20.62 15.86 18.17
C THR A 138 21.02 15.79 19.63
N PHE A 139 20.58 14.74 20.30
CA PHE A 139 20.93 14.40 21.67
C PHE A 139 21.28 12.92 21.74
N GLU A 140 22.36 12.58 22.43
CA GLU A 140 22.82 11.20 22.62
C GLU A 140 23.61 11.08 23.93
N ILE A 141 23.55 9.91 24.54
CA ILE A 141 24.46 9.50 25.63
C ILE A 141 25.32 8.37 25.07
N PRO A 142 26.58 8.64 24.67
CA PRO A 142 27.45 7.60 24.11
C PRO A 142 27.75 6.51 25.14
N ASN A 143 27.82 5.26 24.69
CA ASN A 143 28.12 4.09 25.54
C ASN A 143 27.20 3.98 26.75
N HIS A 144 25.91 4.35 26.61
CA HIS A 144 24.99 4.43 27.74
C HIS A 144 24.72 3.07 28.39
N ASN A 145 24.87 1.98 27.63
CA ASN A 145 24.67 0.58 28.06
C ASN A 145 23.49 0.43 29.03
N LEU A 146 22.30 0.86 28.61
CA LEU A 146 21.09 0.85 29.42
C LEU A 146 20.81 -0.53 30.02
N VAL A 147 21.10 -1.61 29.29
CA VAL A 147 21.15 -2.97 29.84
C VAL A 147 22.31 -3.74 29.22
N SER A 148 22.93 -4.63 30.00
CA SER A 148 24.06 -5.44 29.59
C SER A 148 24.12 -6.79 30.31
N VAL A 149 24.83 -7.73 29.69
CA VAL A 149 25.13 -9.07 30.21
C VAL A 149 26.63 -9.34 30.13
N ARG A 150 27.11 -10.20 31.03
CA ARG A 150 28.52 -10.62 31.09
C ARG A 150 28.65 -12.09 30.73
N SER A 151 29.74 -12.44 30.05
CA SER A 151 30.13 -13.84 29.80
C SER A 151 30.33 -14.70 31.05
N SER A 152 30.43 -14.11 32.24
CA SER A 152 30.46 -14.82 33.53
C SER A 152 29.08 -15.23 34.03
N GLN A 153 28.00 -14.75 33.40
CA GLN A 153 26.64 -15.20 33.66
C GLN A 153 26.32 -16.39 32.76
N ALA A 154 25.74 -17.45 33.33
CA ALA A 154 25.36 -18.64 32.56
C ALA A 154 24.40 -18.26 31.42
N GLU A 155 24.56 -18.88 30.25
CA GLU A 155 23.79 -18.65 29.03
C GLU A 155 23.72 -17.18 28.57
N ALA A 156 24.68 -16.34 28.99
CA ALA A 156 24.74 -14.94 28.58
C ALA A 156 24.79 -14.81 27.05
N SER A 157 23.81 -14.15 26.45
CA SER A 157 23.70 -14.04 24.99
C SER A 157 23.12 -12.69 24.57
N PHE A 158 23.37 -12.33 23.31
CA PHE A 158 22.75 -11.21 22.61
C PHE A 158 21.99 -11.73 21.39
N ALA A 159 20.81 -11.17 21.14
CA ALA A 159 20.07 -11.34 19.89
C ALA A 159 19.67 -9.96 19.34
N GLY A 160 19.86 -9.73 18.04
CA GLY A 160 19.49 -8.45 17.43
C GLY A 160 19.15 -8.58 15.96
N ALA A 161 18.34 -7.65 15.45
CA ALA A 161 17.87 -7.65 14.07
C ALA A 161 18.22 -6.35 13.34
N LYS A 162 18.68 -6.48 12.10
CA LYS A 162 18.89 -5.40 11.12
C LYS A 162 17.94 -5.58 9.95
N MET A 163 17.58 -4.49 9.27
CA MET A 163 16.78 -4.60 8.05
C MET A 163 17.48 -5.49 7.02
N PHE A 164 16.78 -6.50 6.52
CA PHE A 164 17.26 -7.42 5.50
C PHE A 164 16.07 -7.94 4.68
N THR A 165 16.15 -7.85 3.36
CA THR A 165 15.00 -8.02 2.47
C THR A 165 15.16 -9.15 1.46
N ALA A 166 16.35 -9.74 1.38
CA ALA A 166 16.60 -10.85 0.48
C ALA A 166 16.01 -12.15 1.05
N VAL A 167 15.50 -13.01 0.17
CA VAL A 167 14.90 -14.30 0.57
C VAL A 167 15.92 -15.29 1.13
N LYS A 168 17.21 -15.11 0.80
CA LYS A 168 18.33 -15.92 1.33
C LYS A 168 19.19 -15.09 2.26
N GLY A 169 19.56 -15.67 3.41
CA GLY A 169 20.28 -14.98 4.48
C GLY A 169 19.33 -14.57 5.59
N THR A 170 19.79 -13.71 6.50
CA THR A 170 18.98 -13.15 7.59
C THR A 170 19.55 -11.81 8.05
N GLY A 171 18.67 -10.94 8.53
CA GLY A 171 19.06 -9.73 9.27
C GLY A 171 19.38 -9.97 10.74
N ASP A 172 19.20 -11.20 11.24
CA ASP A 172 19.37 -11.56 12.64
C ASP A 172 20.81 -11.93 12.99
N GLU A 173 21.21 -11.58 14.21
CA GLU A 173 22.46 -12.02 14.84
C GLU A 173 22.12 -12.63 16.20
N PHE A 174 22.54 -13.87 16.41
CA PHE A 174 22.47 -14.57 17.70
C PHE A 174 23.91 -14.84 18.16
N LEU A 175 24.29 -14.22 19.28
CA LEU A 175 25.66 -14.20 19.76
C LEU A 175 25.72 -14.63 21.24
N PRO A 176 26.04 -15.90 21.52
CA PRO A 176 26.42 -16.33 22.87
C PRO A 176 27.72 -15.65 23.31
N LEU A 177 27.74 -15.13 24.54
CA LEU A 177 28.93 -14.51 25.12
C LEU A 177 29.84 -15.57 25.72
N LYS A 178 31.13 -15.45 25.42
CA LYS A 178 32.21 -16.27 26.00
C LYS A 178 33.30 -15.35 26.53
N ALA A 179 34.04 -15.77 27.55
CA ALA A 179 35.11 -14.95 28.12
C ALA A 179 36.17 -14.58 27.06
N ALA A 180 36.54 -15.54 26.21
CA ALA A 180 37.38 -15.33 25.04
C ALA A 180 36.52 -15.07 23.79
N MET A 181 36.26 -13.79 23.49
CA MET A 181 35.60 -13.36 22.26
C MET A 181 36.17 -12.05 21.74
N ALA A 182 35.95 -11.75 20.47
CA ALA A 182 36.39 -10.48 19.89
C ALA A 182 35.60 -9.32 20.50
N LYS A 183 36.30 -8.23 20.84
CA LYS A 183 35.65 -6.95 21.15
C LYS A 183 35.15 -6.30 19.87
N ASP A 184 34.06 -5.56 19.98
CA ASP A 184 33.63 -4.65 18.92
C ASP A 184 34.49 -3.37 18.99
N SER A 185 35.12 -3.01 17.87
CA SER A 185 35.95 -1.79 17.78
C SER A 185 35.12 -0.51 17.88
N ILE A 186 33.87 -0.55 17.43
CA ILE A 186 32.87 0.51 17.53
C ILE A 186 31.50 -0.12 17.82
N ALA A 187 30.54 0.68 18.29
CA ALA A 187 29.16 0.22 18.44
C ALA A 187 28.56 -0.20 17.08
N LYS A 188 27.78 -1.28 17.10
CA LYS A 188 27.02 -1.81 15.96
C LYS A 188 25.55 -1.38 16.08
N ASN A 189 24.91 -1.12 14.94
CA ASN A 189 23.54 -0.62 14.85
C ASN A 189 22.53 -1.75 14.61
N TYR A 190 21.38 -1.69 15.28
CA TYR A 190 20.27 -2.64 15.15
C TYR A 190 18.92 -1.92 15.25
N LEU A 191 17.90 -2.52 14.65
CA LEU A 191 16.50 -2.11 14.79
C LEU A 191 15.88 -2.65 16.09
N TYR A 192 16.34 -3.82 16.54
CA TYR A 192 15.88 -4.55 17.73
C TYR A 192 17.09 -5.15 18.44
N GLY A 193 17.08 -5.16 19.78
CA GLY A 193 18.14 -5.75 20.58
C GLY A 193 17.60 -6.36 21.88
N ILE A 194 18.09 -7.57 22.16
CA ILE A 194 17.71 -8.40 23.29
C ILE A 194 18.99 -8.98 23.89
N VAL A 195 19.09 -9.01 25.21
CA VAL A 195 20.14 -9.73 25.94
C VAL A 195 19.50 -10.67 26.94
N ASN A 196 20.11 -11.82 27.17
CA ASN A 196 19.63 -12.77 28.17
C ASN A 196 20.78 -13.45 28.90
N THR A 197 20.40 -14.13 29.99
CA THR A 197 21.17 -15.09 30.78
C THR A 197 20.27 -16.30 31.02
N ALA A 198 20.75 -17.30 31.76
CA ALA A 198 19.94 -18.45 32.15
C ALA A 198 18.74 -18.12 33.06
N GLN A 199 18.68 -16.90 33.62
CA GLN A 199 17.66 -16.51 34.60
C GLN A 199 16.79 -15.33 34.17
N LEU A 200 17.33 -14.42 33.36
CA LEU A 200 16.65 -13.20 32.94
C LEU A 200 16.97 -12.85 31.49
N ALA A 201 15.96 -12.35 30.79
CA ALA A 201 16.07 -11.70 29.49
C ALA A 201 15.65 -10.23 29.60
N ALA A 202 16.20 -9.37 28.74
CA ALA A 202 15.83 -7.98 28.64
C ALA A 202 15.86 -7.47 27.20
N SER A 203 14.90 -6.60 26.88
CA SER A 203 14.76 -5.99 25.56
C SER A 203 14.68 -4.48 25.69
N ILE A 204 15.19 -3.77 24.67
CA ILE A 204 15.19 -2.30 24.63
C ILE A 204 14.39 -1.78 23.44
N TRP A 205 13.51 -0.80 23.70
CA TRP A 205 12.86 0.02 22.69
C TRP A 205 13.37 1.45 22.77
N SER A 206 13.52 2.12 21.62
CA SER A 206 13.82 3.56 21.54
C SER A 206 13.08 4.20 20.39
N ASN A 207 12.67 5.47 20.57
CA ASN A 207 12.12 6.28 19.49
C ASN A 207 13.19 6.98 18.61
N SER A 208 14.49 6.69 18.82
CA SER A 208 15.62 7.21 18.03
C SER A 208 15.42 7.05 16.51
N VAL A 209 15.97 8.01 15.76
CA VAL A 209 16.02 8.01 14.29
C VAL A 209 17.13 8.98 13.85
N THR A 210 17.73 8.74 12.68
CA THR A 210 18.74 9.64 12.09
C THR A 210 18.22 10.33 10.83
N GLU A 211 19.01 11.26 10.31
CA GLU A 211 18.71 11.95 9.05
C GLU A 211 18.78 11.01 7.84
N LYS A 212 19.49 9.87 7.93
CA LYS A 212 19.76 9.00 6.78
C LYS A 212 18.96 7.71 6.78
N ASN A 213 18.66 7.17 7.95
CA ASN A 213 17.97 5.89 8.14
C ASN A 213 17.49 5.71 9.60
N ASP A 214 16.87 4.57 9.90
CA ASP A 214 16.51 4.16 11.27
C ASP A 214 17.30 2.97 11.81
N ASP A 215 18.38 2.53 11.14
CA ASP A 215 19.13 1.35 11.58
C ASP A 215 19.82 1.50 12.94
N THR A 216 19.93 2.73 13.46
CA THR A 216 20.61 3.06 14.72
C THR A 216 19.71 3.05 15.95
N ARG A 217 18.45 2.59 15.88
CA ARG A 217 17.52 2.65 17.03
C ARG A 217 18.11 2.04 18.29
N VAL A 218 18.80 0.92 18.13
CA VAL A 218 19.54 0.24 19.20
C VAL A 218 21.01 0.15 18.80
N GLN A 219 21.88 0.57 19.70
CA GLN A 219 23.32 0.35 19.60
C GLN A 219 23.72 -0.82 20.49
N LYS A 220 24.66 -1.63 20.01
CA LYS A 220 25.25 -2.75 20.74
C LYS A 220 26.77 -2.67 20.68
N GLN A 221 27.43 -2.95 21.80
CA GLN A 221 28.87 -3.13 21.82
C GLN A 221 29.29 -4.21 22.80
N THR A 222 30.15 -5.11 22.33
CA THR A 222 30.89 -6.07 23.17
C THR A 222 32.26 -5.50 23.52
N VAL A 223 32.55 -5.39 24.82
CA VAL A 223 33.87 -5.04 25.36
C VAL A 223 34.43 -6.23 26.14
N VAL A 224 35.75 -6.33 26.23
CA VAL A 224 36.45 -7.40 26.95
C VAL A 224 37.30 -6.79 28.06
N THR A 225 37.03 -7.18 29.30
CA THR A 225 37.85 -6.85 30.47
C THR A 225 38.81 -8.00 30.77
N LYS A 226 39.60 -7.89 31.85
CA LYS A 226 40.44 -8.99 32.32
C LYS A 226 39.62 -10.22 32.75
N ASP A 227 38.42 -9.99 33.29
CA ASP A 227 37.66 -11.02 34.01
C ASP A 227 36.44 -11.52 33.22
N TYR A 228 35.91 -10.72 32.29
CA TYR A 228 34.75 -11.08 31.47
C TYR A 228 34.64 -10.24 30.20
N ALA A 229 33.99 -10.79 29.18
CA ALA A 229 33.36 -9.99 28.12
C ALA A 229 31.99 -9.48 28.57
N ARG A 230 31.65 -8.23 28.20
CA ARG A 230 30.34 -7.58 28.44
C ARG A 230 29.75 -7.16 27.12
N THR A 231 28.49 -7.52 26.86
CA THR A 231 27.71 -6.96 25.76
C THR A 231 26.63 -6.07 26.35
N GLY A 232 26.65 -4.78 26.00
CA GLY A 232 25.62 -3.83 26.37
C GLY A 232 24.85 -3.31 25.17
N ILE A 233 23.59 -2.96 25.42
CA ILE A 233 22.67 -2.37 24.45
C ILE A 233 22.06 -1.08 25.00
N TRP A 234 21.90 -0.08 24.14
CA TRP A 234 21.32 1.23 24.49
C TRP A 234 20.70 1.90 23.26
N SER A 235 20.08 3.06 23.44
CA SER A 235 19.53 3.83 22.31
C SER A 235 20.62 4.46 21.46
N GLY A 236 20.44 4.53 20.15
CA GLY A 236 21.21 5.47 19.32
C GLY A 236 20.81 6.94 19.52
N SER A 237 21.39 7.79 18.67
CA SER A 237 21.17 9.25 18.67
C SER A 237 19.69 9.60 18.42
N TRP A 238 19.16 10.57 19.14
CA TRP A 238 17.83 11.11 18.89
C TRP A 238 17.92 12.44 18.15
N ILE A 239 17.06 12.62 17.16
CA ILE A 239 16.79 13.93 16.57
C ILE A 239 15.74 14.64 17.43
N TYR A 240 16.12 15.78 18.01
CA TYR A 240 15.19 16.72 18.66
C TYR A 240 14.73 17.82 17.69
N ARG A 241 15.60 18.22 16.76
CA ARG A 241 15.26 19.15 15.68
C ARG A 241 16.00 18.75 14.42
N ALA A 242 15.26 18.22 13.44
CA ALA A 242 15.85 17.79 12.18
C ALA A 242 16.36 18.97 11.36
N LYS A 243 17.34 18.70 10.48
CA LYS A 243 17.92 19.69 9.57
C LYS A 243 16.84 20.41 8.77
N GLY A 244 16.84 21.74 8.77
CA GLY A 244 15.87 22.56 8.04
C GLY A 244 14.51 22.73 8.74
N MET A 245 14.28 22.07 9.87
CA MET A 245 13.04 22.22 10.64
C MET A 245 13.13 23.34 11.67
N LYS A 246 12.03 24.10 11.81
CA LYS A 246 11.87 25.12 12.85
C LYS A 246 11.30 24.54 14.14
N THR A 247 10.43 23.53 14.01
CA THR A 247 9.79 22.82 15.12
C THR A 247 10.64 21.64 15.58
N THR A 248 10.38 21.20 16.81
CA THR A 248 11.05 20.06 17.42
C THR A 248 10.21 18.80 17.27
N ASP A 249 10.88 17.66 17.32
CA ASP A 249 10.28 16.32 17.28
C ASP A 249 9.90 15.82 18.68
N PRO A 250 9.15 14.69 18.77
CA PRO A 250 8.88 14.05 20.06
C PRO A 250 10.15 13.83 20.87
N LEU A 251 10.07 14.06 22.18
CA LEU A 251 11.23 13.99 23.07
C LEU A 251 11.85 12.59 23.08
N PRO A 252 13.18 12.49 23.33
CA PRO A 252 13.88 11.21 23.46
C PRO A 252 13.26 10.29 24.52
N VAL A 253 12.97 9.05 24.13
CA VAL A 253 12.51 7.99 25.04
C VAL A 253 13.22 6.68 24.70
N ALA A 254 13.65 5.97 25.75
CA ALA A 254 13.99 4.56 25.70
C ALA A 254 13.27 3.79 26.81
N LYS A 255 12.94 2.52 26.56
CA LYS A 255 12.29 1.63 27.52
C LYS A 255 13.03 0.30 27.55
N ILE A 256 13.21 -0.25 28.74
CA ILE A 256 13.79 -1.56 28.99
C ILE A 256 12.74 -2.40 29.69
N VAL A 257 12.52 -3.61 29.23
CA VAL A 257 11.67 -4.59 29.92
C VAL A 257 12.52 -5.79 30.29
N ILE A 258 12.38 -6.26 31.52
CA ILE A 258 13.11 -7.41 32.05
C ILE A 258 12.11 -8.53 32.33
N THR A 259 12.45 -9.76 31.99
CA THR A 259 11.58 -10.90 32.23
C THR A 259 12.40 -12.14 32.59
N ASN A 260 11.74 -13.09 33.24
CA ASN A 260 12.18 -14.47 33.36
C ASN A 260 11.56 -15.29 32.21
N ASP A 261 11.32 -16.58 32.42
CA ASP A 261 10.57 -17.42 31.46
C ASP A 261 9.16 -16.84 31.23
N ALA A 262 8.88 -16.45 29.98
CA ALA A 262 7.66 -15.81 29.54
C ALA A 262 6.79 -16.70 28.65
N ASN A 263 7.28 -17.87 28.22
CA ASN A 263 6.53 -18.83 27.40
C ASN A 263 6.27 -20.19 28.09
N GLY A 264 6.80 -20.39 29.30
CA GLY A 264 6.62 -21.58 30.13
C GLY A 264 7.44 -22.78 29.69
N ASP A 265 8.51 -22.60 28.90
CA ASP A 265 9.35 -23.68 28.41
C ASP A 265 10.54 -24.03 29.32
N GLN A 266 10.63 -23.39 30.49
CA GLN A 266 11.65 -23.57 31.53
C GLN A 266 13.06 -23.13 31.09
N LYS A 267 13.17 -22.34 30.02
CA LYS A 267 14.42 -21.69 29.60
C LYS A 267 14.22 -20.18 29.59
N VAL A 268 15.32 -19.44 29.61
CA VAL A 268 15.31 -17.99 29.45
C VAL A 268 16.22 -17.62 28.31
N ASP A 269 15.63 -17.21 27.19
CA ASP A 269 16.33 -16.86 25.96
C ASP A 269 15.80 -15.56 25.33
N TRP A 270 16.16 -15.32 24.07
CA TRP A 270 15.74 -14.12 23.36
C TRP A 270 14.22 -14.08 23.10
N GLN A 271 13.54 -15.23 23.05
CA GLN A 271 12.11 -15.33 22.81
C GLN A 271 11.33 -14.78 24.00
N ASP A 272 11.77 -15.02 25.23
CA ASP A 272 11.18 -14.41 26.42
C ASP A 272 11.31 -12.89 26.38
N GLY A 273 12.53 -12.42 26.05
CA GLY A 273 12.78 -11.01 25.81
C GLY A 273 11.87 -10.44 24.72
N ALA A 274 11.63 -11.18 23.64
CA ALA A 274 10.77 -10.77 22.52
C ALA A 274 9.28 -10.75 22.90
N ILE A 275 8.81 -11.68 23.73
CA ILE A 275 7.44 -11.66 24.29
C ILE A 275 7.27 -10.42 25.17
N ALA A 276 8.19 -10.21 26.11
CA ALA A 276 8.16 -9.06 27.01
C ALA A 276 8.28 -7.73 26.25
N PHE A 277 9.08 -7.69 25.17
CA PHE A 277 9.26 -6.49 24.34
C PHE A 277 7.94 -5.92 23.80
N ARG A 278 6.93 -6.76 23.56
CA ARG A 278 5.61 -6.34 23.09
C ARG A 278 4.92 -5.34 24.04
N THR A 279 5.27 -5.31 25.32
CA THR A 279 4.68 -4.39 26.31
C THR A 279 5.29 -2.98 26.26
N ILE A 280 6.45 -2.81 25.63
CA ILE A 280 7.17 -1.52 25.57
C ILE A 280 7.33 -0.97 24.15
N MET A 281 7.15 -1.80 23.12
CA MET A 281 7.36 -1.41 21.72
C MET A 281 6.30 -0.42 21.21
N ASN A 282 6.66 0.33 20.17
CA ASN A 282 5.67 1.06 19.36
C ASN A 282 4.77 0.07 18.61
N ASN A 283 3.50 0.43 18.47
CA ASN A 283 2.50 -0.28 17.67
C ASN A 283 1.97 0.69 16.61
N PRO A 284 2.20 0.43 15.31
CA PRO A 284 1.69 1.31 14.28
C PRO A 284 0.16 1.35 14.26
N LEU A 285 -0.41 2.48 13.86
CA LEU A 285 -1.86 2.62 13.72
C LEU A 285 -2.40 1.58 12.72
N GLY A 286 -3.52 0.93 13.03
CA GLY A 286 -4.13 -0.09 12.17
C GLY A 286 -3.53 -1.50 12.30
N SER A 287 -2.44 -1.67 13.06
CA SER A 287 -1.83 -2.99 13.30
C SER A 287 -2.77 -3.99 13.98
N ASP A 288 -3.79 -3.52 14.68
CA ASP A 288 -4.85 -4.33 15.26
C ASP A 288 -5.84 -4.87 14.22
N LYS A 289 -5.93 -4.28 13.03
CA LYS A 289 -6.91 -4.62 11.99
C LYS A 289 -6.36 -5.55 10.90
N ILE A 290 -5.04 -5.55 10.69
CA ILE A 290 -4.40 -6.25 9.56
C ILE A 290 -4.72 -7.75 9.51
N LYS A 291 -4.90 -8.39 10.68
CA LYS A 291 -5.25 -9.82 10.78
C LYS A 291 -6.63 -10.13 10.18
N ASP A 292 -7.50 -9.13 10.08
CA ASP A 292 -8.85 -9.25 9.53
C ASP A 292 -8.92 -8.85 8.04
N TRP A 293 -7.86 -8.25 7.49
CA TRP A 293 -7.77 -7.84 6.08
C TRP A 293 -7.34 -9.00 5.18
N VAL A 294 -8.23 -9.97 4.98
CA VAL A 294 -7.93 -11.22 4.27
C VAL A 294 -7.83 -11.03 2.76
N VAL A 295 -8.76 -10.27 2.16
CA VAL A 295 -8.79 -10.06 0.72
C VAL A 295 -8.04 -8.77 0.37
N GLN A 296 -7.01 -8.88 -0.46
CA GLN A 296 -6.14 -7.78 -0.87
C GLN A 296 -6.36 -7.52 -2.36
N ARG A 297 -6.62 -6.26 -2.76
CA ARG A 297 -6.79 -5.92 -4.19
C ARG A 297 -6.58 -4.44 -4.51
N ILE A 298 -6.29 -4.15 -5.78
CA ILE A 298 -6.10 -2.82 -6.36
C ILE A 298 -7.07 -2.61 -7.54
N PRO A 299 -8.18 -1.87 -7.34
CA PRO A 299 -8.88 -1.20 -8.44
C PRO A 299 -8.03 -0.06 -9.01
N MET A 300 -7.72 -0.17 -10.30
CA MET A 300 -6.85 0.77 -10.99
C MET A 300 -7.65 1.63 -11.99
N ASN A 301 -7.42 2.94 -11.96
CA ASN A 301 -7.77 3.84 -13.07
C ASN A 301 -6.48 4.43 -13.63
N PHE A 302 -6.45 4.71 -14.94
CA PHE A 302 -5.26 5.22 -15.62
C PHE A 302 -5.65 6.03 -16.87
N GLY A 303 -4.88 7.07 -17.21
CA GLY A 303 -4.93 7.75 -18.51
C GLY A 303 -6.33 8.20 -18.96
N SER A 304 -7.10 8.85 -18.07
CA SER A 304 -8.46 9.38 -18.29
C SER A 304 -9.55 8.32 -18.50
N GLN A 305 -9.21 7.03 -18.49
CA GLN A 305 -10.11 5.94 -18.89
C GLN A 305 -11.28 5.69 -17.95
N ALA A 306 -11.13 6.04 -16.66
CA ALA A 306 -12.10 5.73 -15.61
C ALA A 306 -12.62 4.27 -15.68
N THR A 307 -11.71 3.30 -15.82
CA THR A 307 -12.01 1.87 -15.97
C THR A 307 -12.69 1.27 -14.75
N ASN A 308 -12.42 1.83 -13.57
CA ASN A 308 -13.00 1.44 -12.28
C ASN A 308 -13.56 2.67 -11.55
N PRO A 309 -14.71 3.22 -11.98
CA PRO A 309 -15.39 4.29 -11.24
C PRO A 309 -15.74 3.84 -9.82
N PHE A 310 -15.81 4.76 -8.86
CA PHE A 310 -15.97 4.41 -7.44
C PHE A 310 -17.24 3.59 -7.15
N THR A 311 -18.31 3.82 -7.93
CA THR A 311 -19.56 3.05 -7.83
C THR A 311 -19.42 1.61 -8.34
N LYS A 312 -18.62 1.36 -9.38
CA LYS A 312 -18.28 0.00 -9.84
C LYS A 312 -17.49 -0.74 -8.77
N THR A 313 -16.48 -0.11 -8.18
CA THR A 313 -15.70 -0.69 -7.07
C THR A 313 -16.57 -1.04 -5.86
N LEU A 314 -17.65 -0.29 -5.59
CA LEU A 314 -18.60 -0.63 -4.53
C LEU A 314 -19.36 -1.93 -4.83
N ASP A 315 -19.73 -2.16 -6.09
CA ASP A 315 -20.39 -3.39 -6.50
C ASP A 315 -19.43 -4.58 -6.47
N GLU A 316 -18.19 -4.43 -6.92
CA GLU A 316 -17.16 -5.48 -6.78
C GLU A 316 -16.86 -5.79 -5.30
N THR A 317 -16.92 -4.79 -4.43
CA THR A 317 -16.80 -4.99 -2.98
C THR A 317 -17.93 -5.86 -2.41
N LYS A 318 -19.15 -5.71 -2.91
CA LYS A 318 -20.29 -6.56 -2.54
C LYS A 318 -20.14 -7.97 -3.07
N ARG A 319 -19.61 -8.15 -4.29
CA ARG A 319 -19.33 -9.47 -4.87
C ARG A 319 -18.30 -10.23 -4.06
N ILE A 320 -17.19 -9.59 -3.69
CA ILE A 320 -16.18 -10.22 -2.81
C ILE A 320 -16.79 -10.57 -1.45
N PHE A 321 -17.62 -9.70 -0.87
CA PHE A 321 -18.30 -10.00 0.39
C PHE A 321 -19.17 -11.26 0.29
N LEU A 322 -19.94 -11.40 -0.79
CA LEU A 322 -20.74 -12.60 -1.05
C LEU A 322 -19.86 -13.85 -1.23
N ASN A 323 -18.82 -13.74 -2.08
CA ASN A 323 -17.93 -14.86 -2.43
C ASN A 323 -17.04 -15.33 -1.28
N THR A 324 -16.88 -14.49 -0.25
CA THR A 324 -16.07 -14.81 0.93
C THR A 324 -16.89 -15.02 2.19
N ASP A 325 -18.23 -14.89 2.11
CA ASP A 325 -19.10 -14.88 3.28
C ASP A 325 -18.68 -13.80 4.31
N GLY A 326 -18.24 -12.65 3.82
CA GLY A 326 -17.92 -11.48 4.65
C GLY A 326 -16.53 -11.49 5.31
N LEU A 327 -15.51 -12.03 4.66
CA LEU A 327 -14.13 -11.78 5.09
C LEU A 327 -13.77 -10.29 4.91
N GLY A 328 -12.86 -9.79 5.75
CA GLY A 328 -12.41 -8.41 5.64
C GLY A 328 -11.55 -8.15 4.42
N GLN A 329 -11.65 -6.94 3.87
CA GLN A 329 -11.06 -6.55 2.59
C GLN A 329 -10.19 -5.30 2.77
N TYR A 330 -9.01 -5.31 2.16
CA TYR A 330 -8.09 -4.18 2.05
C TYR A 330 -7.97 -3.81 0.57
N VAL A 331 -8.38 -2.59 0.24
CA VAL A 331 -8.59 -2.15 -1.14
C VAL A 331 -7.86 -0.83 -1.39
N ILE A 332 -6.86 -0.86 -2.27
CA ILE A 332 -6.08 0.32 -2.65
C ILE A 332 -6.67 0.92 -3.93
N LEU A 333 -7.26 2.11 -3.81
CA LEU A 333 -7.72 2.90 -4.96
C LEU A 333 -6.51 3.51 -5.67
N LYS A 334 -5.93 2.79 -6.63
CA LYS A 334 -4.77 3.24 -7.42
C LYS A 334 -5.27 4.06 -8.61
N GLY A 335 -4.88 5.33 -8.66
CA GLY A 335 -5.48 6.28 -9.61
C GLY A 335 -6.85 6.81 -9.18
N TYR A 336 -7.08 6.96 -7.88
CA TYR A 336 -8.28 7.62 -7.35
C TYR A 336 -8.36 9.12 -7.71
N GLY A 337 -7.21 9.76 -7.92
CA GLY A 337 -7.09 11.19 -8.15
C GLY A 337 -6.85 11.53 -9.62
N SER A 338 -7.22 12.74 -10.02
CA SER A 338 -7.02 13.27 -11.38
C SER A 338 -7.46 12.27 -12.48
N GLU A 339 -6.66 12.14 -13.54
CA GLU A 339 -6.88 11.26 -14.69
C GLU A 339 -6.53 9.79 -14.42
N GLY A 340 -6.03 9.45 -13.24
CA GLY A 340 -5.68 8.08 -12.85
C GLY A 340 -4.33 7.97 -12.15
N HIS A 341 -3.79 6.76 -12.13
CA HIS A 341 -2.50 6.47 -11.53
C HIS A 341 -1.40 7.18 -12.31
N ASP A 342 -0.46 7.77 -11.58
CA ASP A 342 0.67 8.52 -12.14
C ASP A 342 0.26 9.76 -12.93
N SER A 343 -0.88 10.35 -12.55
CA SER A 343 -1.31 11.69 -12.94
C SER A 343 -1.36 12.61 -11.71
N LYS A 344 -0.90 13.85 -11.87
CA LYS A 344 -1.09 14.99 -10.98
C LYS A 344 -0.62 14.81 -9.53
N HIS A 345 0.34 13.92 -9.31
CA HIS A 345 1.04 13.87 -8.03
C HIS A 345 1.77 15.20 -7.76
N PRO A 346 1.77 15.74 -6.52
CA PRO A 346 1.24 15.16 -5.28
C PRO A 346 -0.09 15.80 -4.80
N ASP A 347 -1.03 16.14 -5.68
CA ASP A 347 -2.29 16.79 -5.31
C ASP A 347 -3.30 15.81 -4.70
N TYR A 348 -3.07 15.39 -3.46
CA TYR A 348 -3.86 14.33 -2.82
C TYR A 348 -5.35 14.65 -2.69
N GLY A 349 -5.73 15.93 -2.67
CA GLY A 349 -7.13 16.36 -2.60
C GLY A 349 -7.85 16.36 -3.95
N ASP A 350 -7.16 16.19 -5.08
CA ASP A 350 -7.80 16.22 -6.39
C ASP A 350 -8.40 14.86 -6.77
N ILE A 351 -9.58 14.57 -6.23
CA ILE A 351 -10.27 13.30 -6.45
C ILE A 351 -10.86 13.28 -7.87
N GLY A 352 -10.53 12.23 -8.62
CA GLY A 352 -10.78 12.13 -10.05
C GLY A 352 -12.26 12.29 -10.42
N LYS A 353 -12.53 13.29 -11.27
CA LYS A 353 -13.90 13.68 -11.66
C LYS A 353 -14.54 12.62 -12.56
N ARG A 354 -13.77 12.06 -13.50
CA ARG A 354 -14.24 11.03 -14.44
C ARG A 354 -14.58 9.72 -13.74
N GLN A 355 -13.98 9.45 -12.57
CA GLN A 355 -14.24 8.28 -11.72
C GLN A 355 -15.47 8.47 -10.80
N GLY A 356 -15.97 9.71 -10.64
CA GLY A 356 -17.15 10.05 -9.83
C GLY A 356 -16.92 11.17 -8.81
N GLY A 357 -15.67 11.60 -8.60
CA GLY A 357 -15.31 12.68 -7.69
C GLY A 357 -15.47 12.33 -6.20
N ALA A 358 -15.24 13.34 -5.35
CA ALA A 358 -15.19 13.17 -3.89
C ALA A 358 -16.45 12.55 -3.28
N LYS A 359 -17.63 12.91 -3.79
CA LYS A 359 -18.91 12.42 -3.27
C LYS A 359 -19.06 10.91 -3.44
N ASP A 360 -18.74 10.39 -4.63
CA ASP A 360 -18.85 8.97 -4.92
C ASP A 360 -17.75 8.16 -4.21
N MET A 361 -16.55 8.74 -4.07
CA MET A 361 -15.47 8.13 -3.30
C MET A 361 -15.80 8.04 -1.80
N GLU A 362 -16.34 9.09 -1.19
CA GLU A 362 -16.80 9.06 0.21
C GLU A 362 -17.95 8.07 0.38
N MET A 363 -18.88 8.02 -0.57
CA MET A 363 -19.94 7.01 -0.55
C MET A 363 -19.35 5.60 -0.62
N LEU A 364 -18.42 5.31 -1.52
CA LEU A 364 -17.70 4.04 -1.60
C LEU A 364 -17.08 3.70 -0.25
N CYS A 365 -16.26 4.59 0.31
CA CYS A 365 -15.56 4.35 1.59
C CYS A 365 -16.54 4.07 2.73
N LYS A 366 -17.63 4.84 2.81
CA LYS A 366 -18.65 4.71 3.86
C LYS A 366 -19.47 3.43 3.75
N GLN A 367 -19.91 3.07 2.53
CA GLN A 367 -20.72 1.86 2.33
C GLN A 367 -19.88 0.58 2.41
N ALA A 368 -18.63 0.63 1.95
CA ALA A 368 -17.69 -0.50 2.00
C ALA A 368 -17.53 -1.10 3.41
N ILE A 369 -17.60 -0.27 4.46
CA ILE A 369 -17.53 -0.71 5.86
C ILE A 369 -18.63 -1.76 6.19
N LYS A 370 -19.83 -1.64 5.62
CA LYS A 370 -20.92 -2.62 5.81
C LYS A 370 -20.60 -4.00 5.22
N TYR A 371 -19.63 -4.05 4.32
CA TYR A 371 -19.15 -5.23 3.62
C TYR A 371 -17.73 -5.62 4.07
N ASN A 372 -17.35 -5.21 5.29
CA ASN A 372 -16.04 -5.46 5.90
C ASN A 372 -14.85 -4.99 5.05
N ALA A 373 -15.04 -3.98 4.19
CA ALA A 373 -14.02 -3.47 3.30
C ALA A 373 -13.51 -2.10 3.74
N PHE A 374 -12.19 -1.95 3.71
CA PHE A 374 -11.49 -0.73 4.05
C PHE A 374 -10.81 -0.19 2.81
N MET A 375 -11.19 1.04 2.47
CA MET A 375 -10.66 1.75 1.30
C MET A 375 -9.51 2.65 1.72
N GLY A 376 -8.43 2.61 0.96
CA GLY A 376 -7.32 3.54 1.05
C GLY A 376 -6.90 4.00 -0.34
N VAL A 377 -6.05 5.00 -0.39
CA VAL A 377 -5.58 5.57 -1.66
C VAL A 377 -4.10 5.40 -1.86
N HIS A 378 -3.72 5.27 -3.11
CA HIS A 378 -2.33 5.44 -3.55
C HIS A 378 -1.98 6.92 -3.61
N ILE A 379 -0.88 7.31 -2.96
CA ILE A 379 -0.27 8.64 -3.13
C ILE A 379 1.21 8.51 -3.49
N ASN A 380 1.75 9.56 -4.09
CA ASN A 380 3.19 9.72 -4.31
C ASN A 380 3.68 11.02 -3.63
N ALA A 381 4.74 10.91 -2.84
CA ALA A 381 5.40 12.03 -2.18
C ALA A 381 6.89 12.12 -2.54
N THR A 382 7.30 11.43 -3.61
CA THR A 382 8.66 11.41 -4.14
C THR A 382 8.79 12.16 -5.46
N GLU A 383 7.75 12.16 -6.29
CA GLU A 383 7.76 12.79 -7.62
C GLU A 383 6.48 13.60 -7.87
N SER A 384 6.57 14.55 -8.78
CA SER A 384 5.47 15.42 -9.18
C SER A 384 5.48 15.67 -10.69
N TYR A 385 4.29 15.81 -11.28
CA TYR A 385 4.09 16.09 -12.70
C TYR A 385 3.74 17.56 -12.93
N PRO A 386 4.13 18.18 -14.07
CA PRO A 386 3.83 19.57 -14.38
C PRO A 386 2.36 19.98 -14.23
N GLU A 387 1.42 19.08 -14.52
CA GLU A 387 -0.02 19.31 -14.40
C GLU A 387 -0.52 19.51 -12.95
N ALA A 388 0.26 19.15 -11.93
CA ALA A 388 -0.14 19.31 -10.53
C ALA A 388 -0.13 20.77 -10.09
N GLU A 389 -1.18 21.24 -9.43
CA GLU A 389 -1.27 22.58 -8.83
C GLU A 389 -0.15 22.81 -7.81
N ALA A 390 0.27 21.76 -7.08
CA ALA A 390 1.41 21.86 -6.17
C ALA A 390 2.78 21.97 -6.87
N PHE A 391 2.86 21.69 -8.18
CA PHE A 391 4.11 21.72 -8.93
C PHE A 391 4.67 23.14 -9.02
N ASN A 392 5.88 23.34 -8.51
CA ASN A 392 6.63 24.58 -8.67
C ASN A 392 8.11 24.37 -8.37
N ASP A 393 8.95 25.31 -8.80
CA ASP A 393 10.41 25.29 -8.65
C ASP A 393 10.92 25.18 -7.20
N SER A 394 10.07 25.42 -6.19
CA SER A 394 10.45 25.20 -4.78
C SER A 394 10.17 23.77 -4.32
N LEU A 395 9.12 23.13 -4.84
CA LEU A 395 8.76 21.76 -4.50
C LEU A 395 9.68 20.76 -5.20
N ILE A 396 10.00 20.98 -6.47
CA ILE A 396 10.74 20.02 -7.30
C ILE A 396 12.16 20.49 -7.62
N ASP A 397 13.00 19.54 -8.04
CA ASP A 397 14.27 19.82 -8.69
C ASP A 397 14.13 19.54 -10.20
N LYS A 398 14.02 20.60 -11.02
CA LYS A 398 13.80 20.48 -12.47
C LYS A 398 14.92 19.75 -13.22
N THR A 399 16.08 19.56 -12.59
CA THR A 399 17.22 18.82 -13.15
C THR A 399 17.16 17.32 -12.84
N LYS A 400 16.28 16.91 -11.93
CA LYS A 400 16.10 15.52 -11.51
C LYS A 400 14.77 14.99 -12.02
N LYS A 401 14.79 14.47 -13.25
CA LYS A 401 13.68 13.71 -13.83
C LYS A 401 13.44 12.43 -13.05
N GLY A 402 12.17 12.06 -12.91
CA GLY A 402 11.71 10.82 -12.29
C GLY A 402 11.15 9.86 -13.34
N TRP A 403 10.02 9.23 -13.01
CA TRP A 403 9.24 8.42 -13.95
C TRP A 403 8.73 9.22 -15.15
N ASP A 404 8.71 8.59 -16.34
CA ASP A 404 8.34 9.22 -17.60
C ASP A 404 7.41 8.27 -18.38
N TRP A 405 6.11 8.58 -18.41
CA TRP A 405 5.10 7.69 -19.00
C TRP A 405 3.92 8.41 -19.67
N LEU A 406 2.99 8.99 -18.89
CA LEU A 406 1.98 9.93 -19.43
C LEU A 406 2.63 11.30 -19.64
N ASP A 407 3.41 11.70 -18.64
CA ASP A 407 4.20 12.92 -18.59
C ASP A 407 5.50 12.66 -17.85
N PRO A 408 6.56 13.45 -18.12
CA PRO A 408 7.79 13.39 -17.34
C PRO A 408 7.57 13.96 -15.93
N SER A 409 7.95 13.19 -14.91
CA SER A 409 7.92 13.60 -13.51
C SER A 409 9.26 14.21 -13.06
N TYR A 410 9.23 14.91 -11.92
CA TYR A 410 10.41 15.50 -11.29
C TYR A 410 10.44 15.20 -9.78
N TYR A 411 11.62 14.93 -9.25
CA TYR A 411 11.78 14.59 -7.83
C TYR A 411 11.40 15.75 -6.91
N ILE A 412 10.52 15.45 -5.95
CA ILE A 412 10.12 16.33 -4.86
C ILE A 412 11.25 16.47 -3.83
N ASN A 413 11.51 17.70 -3.40
CA ASN A 413 12.27 18.00 -2.21
C ASN A 413 11.46 17.65 -0.95
N LYS A 414 11.54 16.38 -0.53
CA LYS A 414 10.81 15.82 0.63
C LYS A 414 10.94 16.65 1.90
N ARG A 415 12.14 17.21 2.15
CA ARG A 415 12.43 18.01 3.35
C ARG A 415 11.74 19.37 3.27
N TYR A 416 11.81 20.03 2.12
CA TYR A 416 11.09 21.29 1.91
C TYR A 416 9.58 21.07 2.10
N ASP A 417 9.01 20.08 1.43
CA ASP A 417 7.56 19.79 1.46
C ASP A 417 7.04 19.46 2.87
N ALA A 418 7.87 18.81 3.70
CA ALA A 418 7.61 18.61 5.12
C ALA A 418 7.71 19.93 5.93
N SER A 419 8.77 20.71 5.70
CA SER A 419 9.09 21.92 6.48
C SER A 419 8.18 23.11 6.18
N SER A 420 7.64 23.19 4.96
CA SER A 420 6.66 24.20 4.53
C SER A 420 5.24 23.89 5.01
N ASN A 421 5.01 22.66 5.51
CA ASN A 421 3.70 22.11 5.88
C ASN A 421 2.76 21.87 4.68
N ASN A 422 3.22 22.05 3.44
CA ASN A 422 2.40 21.87 2.25
C ASN A 422 1.88 20.43 2.12
N ARG A 423 2.73 19.43 2.37
CA ARG A 423 2.31 18.01 2.35
C ARG A 423 1.16 17.72 3.30
N MET A 424 1.25 18.23 4.52
CA MET A 424 0.22 18.06 5.55
C MET A 424 -1.11 18.71 5.12
N LEU A 425 -1.06 19.87 4.47
CA LEU A 425 -2.26 20.54 3.94
C LEU A 425 -2.91 19.72 2.82
N ARG A 426 -2.13 19.14 1.91
CA ARG A 426 -2.66 18.25 0.85
C ARG A 426 -3.27 16.98 1.45
N LEU A 427 -2.63 16.37 2.45
CA LEU A 427 -3.16 15.20 3.17
C LEU A 427 -4.47 15.53 3.89
N LYS A 428 -4.54 16.71 4.52
CA LYS A 428 -5.76 17.18 5.19
C LYS A 428 -6.88 17.43 4.18
N SER A 429 -6.59 18.04 3.02
CA SER A 429 -7.57 18.26 1.96
C SER A 429 -8.25 16.97 1.52
N LEU A 430 -7.45 15.91 1.30
CA LEU A 430 -7.98 14.57 1.01
C LEU A 430 -8.90 14.06 2.15
N LYS A 431 -8.42 14.12 3.40
CA LYS A 431 -9.18 13.60 4.55
C LYS A 431 -10.47 14.37 4.80
N ASP A 432 -10.49 15.68 4.57
CA ASP A 432 -11.69 16.52 4.73
C ASP A 432 -12.75 16.17 3.68
N GLN A 433 -12.34 15.85 2.45
CA GLN A 433 -13.23 15.45 1.36
C GLN A 433 -13.74 14.01 1.50
N VAL A 434 -12.93 13.12 2.07
CA VAL A 434 -13.25 11.69 2.27
C VAL A 434 -13.01 11.27 3.73
N PRO A 435 -13.86 11.72 4.68
CA PRO A 435 -13.70 11.39 6.09
C PRO A 435 -13.74 9.89 6.40
N SER A 436 -14.36 9.06 5.56
CA SER A 436 -14.43 7.60 5.76
C SER A 436 -13.17 6.85 5.27
N LEU A 437 -12.18 7.54 4.68
CA LEU A 437 -10.93 6.93 4.23
C LEU A 437 -10.17 6.27 5.40
N ALA A 438 -9.67 5.04 5.18
CA ALA A 438 -9.06 4.22 6.24
C ALA A 438 -7.53 4.29 6.28
N PHE A 439 -6.86 4.35 5.12
CA PHE A 439 -5.41 4.27 5.04
C PHE A 439 -4.83 5.00 3.81
N ILE A 440 -3.52 5.24 3.85
CA ILE A 440 -2.70 5.74 2.76
C ILE A 440 -1.69 4.67 2.38
N TYR A 441 -1.65 4.33 1.09
CA TYR A 441 -0.53 3.64 0.46
C TYR A 441 0.43 4.68 -0.13
N CYS A 442 1.62 4.82 0.46
CA CYS A 442 2.65 5.71 -0.06
C CYS A 442 3.59 4.95 -1.00
N ASP A 443 3.54 5.28 -2.28
CA ASP A 443 4.36 4.70 -3.33
C ASP A 443 5.77 5.33 -3.38
N VAL A 444 6.73 4.57 -3.90
CA VAL A 444 8.09 5.02 -4.27
C VAL A 444 8.82 5.88 -3.23
N TRP A 445 8.69 5.54 -1.95
CA TRP A 445 9.38 6.26 -0.87
C TRP A 445 10.74 5.64 -0.53
N TYR A 446 11.83 6.40 -0.77
CA TYR A 446 13.22 5.92 -0.73
C TYR A 446 14.07 6.49 0.42
N ALA A 447 13.48 6.79 1.57
CA ALA A 447 14.16 7.46 2.68
C ALA A 447 14.66 6.50 3.79
N LYS A 448 14.51 5.18 3.61
CA LYS A 448 15.10 4.10 4.42
C LYS A 448 14.81 4.21 5.92
N GLY A 449 13.57 4.56 6.26
CA GLY A 449 13.12 4.73 7.64
C GLY A 449 13.63 5.99 8.34
N SER A 450 14.35 6.86 7.63
CA SER A 450 14.93 8.11 8.19
C SER A 450 13.89 9.04 8.82
N TRP A 451 14.36 10.17 9.35
CA TRP A 451 13.49 11.21 9.88
C TRP A 451 12.35 11.60 8.92
N ASP A 452 12.62 11.69 7.60
CA ASP A 452 11.60 12.05 6.62
C ASP A 452 10.47 11.00 6.58
N SER A 453 10.81 9.70 6.65
CA SER A 453 9.82 8.61 6.76
C SER A 453 9.00 8.72 8.06
N ARG A 454 9.67 8.98 9.19
CA ARG A 454 8.98 9.16 10.48
C ARG A 454 8.06 10.39 10.47
N LYS A 455 8.46 11.48 9.80
CA LYS A 455 7.65 12.70 9.68
C LYS A 455 6.40 12.44 8.84
N LEU A 456 6.54 11.78 7.69
CA LEU A 456 5.40 11.37 6.87
C LEU A 456 4.45 10.45 7.64
N GLY A 457 4.99 9.45 8.36
CA GLY A 457 4.19 8.57 9.22
C GLY A 457 3.40 9.34 10.29
N ARG A 458 4.03 10.31 10.97
CA ARG A 458 3.33 11.18 11.94
C ARG A 458 2.23 12.03 11.30
N GLU A 459 2.48 12.59 10.12
CA GLU A 459 1.49 13.42 9.39
C GLU A 459 0.25 12.59 9.04
N ILE A 460 0.45 11.40 8.46
CA ILE A 460 -0.65 10.48 8.09
C ILE A 460 -1.39 10.00 9.34
N HIS A 461 -0.68 9.54 10.38
CA HIS A 461 -1.30 9.07 11.62
C HIS A 461 -2.07 10.19 12.36
N SER A 462 -1.64 11.45 12.24
CA SER A 462 -2.35 12.58 12.85
C SER A 462 -3.76 12.81 12.29
N LEU A 463 -4.04 12.26 11.10
CA LEU A 463 -5.36 12.28 10.45
C LEU A 463 -6.20 11.02 10.73
N GLY A 464 -5.70 10.11 11.60
CA GLY A 464 -6.34 8.83 11.88
C GLY A 464 -6.24 7.82 10.73
N LEU A 465 -5.36 8.07 9.75
CA LEU A 465 -5.14 7.20 8.60
C LEU A 465 -3.99 6.22 8.90
N THR A 466 -4.18 4.95 8.56
CA THR A 466 -3.12 3.94 8.65
C THR A 466 -2.10 4.13 7.51
N LEU A 467 -0.82 3.82 7.74
CA LEU A 467 0.20 3.85 6.69
C LEU A 467 0.51 2.45 6.14
N THR A 468 0.52 2.34 4.83
CA THR A 468 1.08 1.22 4.05
C THR A 468 2.02 1.78 2.98
N THR A 469 2.95 0.99 2.47
CA THR A 469 3.95 1.51 1.51
C THR A 469 4.42 0.45 0.53
N GLU A 470 5.21 0.84 -0.46
CA GLU A 470 5.69 -0.04 -1.50
C GLU A 470 6.80 -0.99 -1.00
N PHE A 471 7.87 -0.42 -0.43
CA PHE A 471 9.11 -1.13 -0.16
C PHE A 471 9.27 -1.60 1.29
N PRO A 472 9.87 -2.79 1.50
CA PRO A 472 10.07 -3.38 2.84
C PRO A 472 11.15 -2.71 3.69
N ASN A 473 12.09 -2.01 3.07
CA ASN A 473 13.25 -1.41 3.73
C ASN A 473 13.00 0.05 4.16
N ASP A 474 11.75 0.50 4.08
CA ASP A 474 11.33 1.82 4.53
C ASP A 474 10.11 1.68 5.46
N HIS A 475 9.86 2.72 6.24
CA HIS A 475 8.73 2.81 7.17
C HIS A 475 8.55 1.60 8.09
N GLU A 476 9.62 0.90 8.46
CA GLU A 476 9.53 -0.25 9.38
C GLU A 476 8.86 0.15 10.70
N TYR A 477 9.03 1.39 11.15
CA TYR A 477 8.43 1.90 12.37
C TYR A 477 6.90 2.13 12.29
N ASP A 478 6.37 2.49 11.12
CA ASP A 478 5.03 3.07 10.95
C ASP A 478 4.12 2.32 9.96
N ALA A 479 4.67 1.65 8.94
CA ALA A 479 3.88 0.92 7.96
C ALA A 479 3.50 -0.48 8.46
N ILE A 480 2.28 -0.92 8.13
CA ILE A 480 1.77 -2.27 8.47
C ILE A 480 1.68 -3.23 7.30
N TRP A 481 1.93 -2.77 6.08
CA TRP A 481 1.82 -3.55 4.85
C TRP A 481 2.82 -3.03 3.82
N ASN A 482 3.47 -3.94 3.10
CA ASN A 482 4.37 -3.61 2.00
C ASN A 482 3.95 -4.31 0.71
N HIS A 483 3.84 -3.56 -0.39
CA HIS A 483 3.41 -4.09 -1.68
C HIS A 483 4.35 -5.19 -2.19
N TRP A 484 5.66 -4.95 -2.18
CA TRP A 484 6.65 -5.90 -2.68
C TRP A 484 6.87 -7.10 -1.74
N ALA A 485 6.27 -7.08 -0.54
CA ALA A 485 6.24 -8.24 0.35
C ALA A 485 5.08 -9.18 0.01
N VAL A 486 3.91 -8.64 -0.38
CA VAL A 486 2.69 -9.42 -0.63
C VAL A 486 2.47 -9.74 -2.11
N ASP A 487 2.87 -8.87 -3.04
CA ASP A 487 2.99 -9.26 -4.45
C ASP A 487 4.35 -9.93 -4.64
N TYR A 488 4.36 -11.25 -4.42
CA TYR A 488 5.59 -12.03 -4.37
C TYR A 488 6.36 -12.02 -5.71
N ASN A 489 5.76 -11.59 -6.81
CA ASN A 489 6.46 -11.56 -8.10
C ASN A 489 7.35 -10.31 -8.27
N TYR A 490 7.19 -9.27 -7.43
CA TYR A 490 7.96 -8.02 -7.53
C TYR A 490 9.35 -8.04 -6.91
N GLY A 491 10.31 -7.35 -7.54
CA GLY A 491 11.63 -7.08 -6.94
C GLY A 491 12.62 -8.24 -6.92
N GLY A 492 12.32 -9.36 -7.58
CA GLY A 492 13.24 -10.50 -7.63
C GLY A 492 13.49 -11.12 -6.24
N LYS A 493 14.70 -11.59 -5.96
CA LYS A 493 15.03 -12.34 -4.73
C LYS A 493 15.65 -11.49 -3.62
N ASP A 494 16.06 -10.27 -3.91
CA ASP A 494 16.86 -9.44 -2.99
C ASP A 494 16.03 -8.38 -2.24
N ILE A 495 14.83 -8.08 -2.74
CA ILE A 495 13.90 -7.13 -2.12
C ILE A 495 12.48 -7.70 -2.11
N LYS A 496 12.09 -8.23 -0.94
CA LYS A 496 10.75 -8.82 -0.69
C LYS A 496 10.09 -8.21 0.54
N GLY A 497 9.90 -8.99 1.61
CA GLY A 497 9.56 -8.50 2.95
C GLY A 497 10.75 -8.57 3.89
N PHE A 498 10.55 -8.19 5.15
CA PHE A 498 11.56 -8.25 6.18
C PHE A 498 11.87 -9.70 6.55
N ASN A 499 13.09 -10.14 6.22
CA ASN A 499 13.63 -11.45 6.56
C ASN A 499 14.35 -11.40 7.91
N SER A 500 13.58 -11.60 8.97
CA SER A 500 14.04 -11.70 10.36
C SER A 500 13.09 -12.61 11.15
N GLN A 501 13.64 -13.64 11.79
CA GLN A 501 12.94 -14.48 12.76
C GLN A 501 12.57 -13.66 13.99
N ILE A 502 13.48 -12.83 14.50
CA ILE A 502 13.25 -12.01 15.70
C ILE A 502 12.06 -11.05 15.47
N VAL A 503 12.07 -10.30 14.37
CA VAL A 503 11.04 -9.28 14.12
C VAL A 503 9.71 -9.91 13.74
N ARG A 504 9.72 -11.00 12.96
CA ARG A 504 8.48 -11.72 12.66
C ARG A 504 7.91 -12.40 13.90
N PHE A 505 8.75 -12.95 14.79
CA PHE A 505 8.31 -13.46 16.09
C PHE A 505 7.55 -12.38 16.87
N ILE A 506 8.14 -11.18 16.97
CA ILE A 506 7.54 -10.08 17.73
C ILE A 506 6.22 -9.61 17.08
N ARG A 507 6.20 -9.43 15.75
CA ARG A 507 5.19 -8.63 15.05
C ARG A 507 4.37 -9.35 13.99
N ASN A 508 4.44 -10.68 13.82
CA ASN A 508 3.69 -11.41 12.78
C ASN A 508 2.21 -11.01 12.72
N HIS A 509 1.59 -10.83 13.89
CA HIS A 509 0.20 -10.45 14.08
C HIS A 509 -0.14 -8.97 13.76
N GLN A 510 0.86 -8.13 13.55
CA GLN A 510 0.72 -6.67 13.39
C GLN A 510 0.92 -6.19 11.96
N LYS A 511 1.46 -7.04 11.07
CA LYS A 511 1.94 -6.60 9.76
C LYS A 511 1.86 -7.67 8.68
N ASP A 512 1.72 -7.22 7.44
CA ASP A 512 2.00 -7.96 6.20
C ASP A 512 3.25 -7.40 5.51
N THR A 513 4.39 -7.57 6.16
CA THR A 513 5.68 -7.02 5.70
C THR A 513 6.75 -8.11 5.66
N TRP A 514 6.33 -9.38 5.53
CA TRP A 514 7.21 -10.54 5.68
C TRP A 514 7.59 -11.13 4.34
N ILE A 515 8.69 -11.90 4.31
CA ILE A 515 8.88 -12.85 3.20
C ILE A 515 7.69 -13.81 3.19
N ALA A 516 6.88 -13.74 2.13
CA ALA A 516 5.77 -14.67 1.93
C ALA A 516 6.26 -16.11 1.73
N ARG A 517 5.33 -17.08 1.71
CA ARG A 517 5.62 -18.50 1.51
C ARG A 517 6.57 -19.12 2.54
N HIS A 518 6.61 -18.59 3.76
CA HIS A 518 7.31 -19.25 4.86
C HIS A 518 6.66 -20.62 5.15
N PRO A 519 7.43 -21.72 5.30
CA PRO A 519 6.86 -23.08 5.38
C PRO A 519 5.84 -23.26 6.52
N LEU A 520 6.04 -22.59 7.65
CA LEU A 520 5.13 -22.62 8.80
C LEU A 520 4.12 -21.46 8.82
N LEU A 521 4.58 -20.20 8.77
CA LEU A 521 3.72 -19.03 8.91
C LEU A 521 3.01 -18.61 7.60
N GLY A 522 3.40 -19.14 6.45
CA GLY A 522 2.95 -18.64 5.15
C GLY A 522 3.36 -17.18 4.96
N GLY A 523 2.39 -16.34 4.64
CA GLY A 523 2.54 -14.91 4.39
C GLY A 523 1.47 -14.47 3.41
N THR A 524 0.93 -13.28 3.63
CA THR A 524 -0.15 -12.75 2.79
C THR A 524 0.41 -12.59 1.38
N GLU A 525 -0.31 -13.15 0.41
CA GLU A 525 -0.04 -12.94 -1.00
C GLU A 525 -1.25 -12.29 -1.64
N MET A 526 -0.99 -11.52 -2.69
CA MET A 526 -1.98 -10.70 -3.36
C MET A 526 -2.16 -11.14 -4.80
N ASP A 527 -3.40 -11.10 -5.27
CA ASP A 527 -3.78 -11.20 -6.67
C ASP A 527 -4.96 -10.25 -6.91
N ASP A 528 -5.17 -9.82 -8.15
CA ASP A 528 -6.06 -8.72 -8.50
C ASP A 528 -6.98 -9.08 -9.67
N PHE A 529 -8.08 -8.35 -9.80
CA PHE A 529 -9.01 -8.51 -10.92
C PHE A 529 -9.64 -7.18 -11.41
N GLU A 530 -9.20 -6.06 -10.84
CA GLU A 530 -9.73 -4.73 -11.13
C GLU A 530 -8.68 -3.87 -11.87
N GLY A 531 -7.83 -4.50 -12.68
CA GLY A 531 -6.98 -3.84 -13.69
C GLY A 531 -5.50 -3.66 -13.34
N TRP A 532 -5.08 -3.83 -12.08
CA TRP A 532 -3.65 -3.71 -11.73
C TRP A 532 -2.79 -4.71 -12.50
N GLN A 533 -1.80 -4.21 -13.24
CA GLN A 533 -0.98 -4.98 -14.18
C GLN A 533 -1.77 -5.80 -15.22
N GLY A 534 -2.98 -5.35 -15.57
CA GLY A 534 -3.86 -6.09 -16.47
C GLY A 534 -4.46 -7.35 -15.87
N ARG A 535 -4.42 -7.53 -14.54
CA ARG A 535 -5.10 -8.66 -13.88
C ARG A 535 -6.60 -8.36 -13.79
N ASN A 536 -7.42 -9.26 -14.34
CA ASN A 536 -8.86 -9.05 -14.48
C ASN A 536 -9.74 -10.26 -14.03
N ASN A 537 -9.14 -11.30 -13.45
CA ASN A 537 -9.84 -12.55 -13.15
C ASN A 537 -10.14 -12.70 -11.65
N ILE A 538 -11.41 -12.55 -11.26
CA ILE A 538 -11.85 -12.63 -9.87
C ILE A 538 -11.58 -14.00 -9.24
N ASP A 539 -11.61 -15.08 -10.03
CA ASP A 539 -11.42 -16.44 -9.52
C ASP A 539 -9.98 -16.64 -9.03
N ASN A 540 -9.00 -15.95 -9.61
CA ASN A 540 -7.62 -15.94 -9.12
C ASN A 540 -7.52 -15.28 -7.73
N THR A 541 -8.17 -14.14 -7.52
CA THR A 541 -8.22 -13.46 -6.23
C THR A 541 -8.91 -14.32 -5.16
N ILE A 542 -9.96 -15.07 -5.52
CA ILE A 542 -10.62 -16.01 -4.60
C ILE A 542 -9.71 -17.20 -4.28
N GLU A 543 -9.03 -17.78 -5.28
CA GLU A 543 -8.03 -18.82 -5.04
C GLU A 543 -6.92 -18.32 -4.11
N MET A 544 -6.40 -17.12 -4.32
CA MET A 544 -5.36 -16.53 -3.46
C MET A 544 -5.87 -16.30 -2.03
N THR A 545 -7.10 -15.80 -1.90
CA THR A 545 -7.77 -15.56 -0.62
C THR A 545 -7.87 -16.85 0.20
N PHE A 546 -8.42 -17.92 -0.36
CA PHE A 546 -8.65 -19.16 0.40
C PHE A 546 -7.42 -20.07 0.45
N GLY A 547 -6.60 -20.10 -0.59
CA GLY A 547 -5.40 -20.93 -0.66
C GLY A 547 -4.24 -20.42 0.21
N THR A 548 -4.08 -19.10 0.32
CA THR A 548 -2.91 -18.48 0.98
C THR A 548 -3.29 -17.46 2.05
N GLY A 549 -4.22 -16.55 1.74
CA GLY A 549 -4.60 -15.44 2.61
C GLY A 549 -5.20 -15.92 3.93
N LEU A 550 -6.29 -16.69 3.87
CA LEU A 550 -7.06 -17.09 5.04
C LEU A 550 -6.23 -17.90 6.07
N PRO A 551 -5.44 -18.93 5.68
CA PRO A 551 -4.57 -19.61 6.64
C PRO A 551 -3.48 -18.71 7.24
N THR A 552 -2.96 -17.74 6.48
CA THR A 552 -1.98 -16.78 7.01
C THR A 552 -2.64 -15.86 8.04
N LYS A 553 -3.79 -15.28 7.68
CA LYS A 553 -4.57 -14.39 8.56
C LYS A 553 -5.03 -15.10 9.82
N TYR A 554 -5.41 -16.36 9.73
CA TYR A 554 -5.73 -17.20 10.88
C TYR A 554 -4.58 -17.21 11.90
N LEU A 555 -3.33 -17.43 11.47
CA LEU A 555 -2.17 -17.40 12.37
C LEU A 555 -1.87 -15.99 12.91
N GLN A 556 -2.15 -14.93 12.14
CA GLN A 556 -1.98 -13.55 12.61
C GLN A 556 -2.92 -13.16 13.75
N HIS A 557 -3.95 -13.96 14.07
CA HIS A 557 -4.77 -13.74 15.26
C HIS A 557 -4.07 -14.11 16.57
N PHE A 558 -2.93 -14.80 16.51
CA PHE A 558 -2.25 -15.32 17.68
C PHE A 558 -0.79 -14.85 17.69
N PRO A 559 -0.36 -14.07 18.69
CA PRO A 559 1.07 -13.77 18.87
C PRO A 559 1.88 -15.06 19.05
N ILE A 560 3.09 -15.09 18.49
CA ILE A 560 4.00 -16.23 18.62
C ILE A 560 4.54 -16.30 20.07
N LEU A 561 4.61 -17.49 20.64
CA LEU A 561 5.16 -17.76 21.97
C LEU A 561 6.45 -18.57 21.92
N LYS A 562 6.58 -19.47 20.94
CA LYS A 562 7.78 -20.28 20.76
C LYS A 562 8.02 -20.56 19.28
N TRP A 563 9.27 -20.47 18.83
CA TRP A 563 9.67 -20.75 17.46
C TRP A 563 10.85 -21.71 17.43
N GLU A 564 10.57 -22.93 17.00
CA GLU A 564 11.54 -24.00 16.75
C GLU A 564 11.65 -24.25 15.23
N GLU A 565 12.63 -25.02 14.80
CA GLU A 565 12.91 -25.26 13.37
C GLU A 565 11.69 -25.77 12.59
N ASN A 566 10.97 -26.75 13.15
CA ASN A 566 9.85 -27.43 12.49
C ASN A 566 8.48 -27.18 13.16
N ALA A 567 8.44 -26.31 14.18
CA ALA A 567 7.22 -26.04 14.94
C ALA A 567 7.21 -24.61 15.50
N ILE A 568 6.05 -23.97 15.47
CA ILE A 568 5.80 -22.68 16.11
C ILE A 568 4.55 -22.81 16.97
N SER A 569 4.69 -22.45 18.24
CA SER A 569 3.57 -22.31 19.18
C SER A 569 3.16 -20.85 19.25
N LEU A 570 1.85 -20.61 19.17
CA LEU A 570 1.21 -19.30 19.25
C LEU A 570 0.21 -19.31 20.41
N ASP A 571 -0.23 -18.12 20.81
CA ASP A 571 -1.23 -17.95 21.87
C ASP A 571 -2.53 -18.75 21.55
N LYS A 572 -3.33 -19.00 22.59
CA LYS A 572 -4.60 -19.76 22.52
C LYS A 572 -4.45 -21.18 21.97
N ASN A 573 -3.37 -21.85 22.36
CA ASN A 573 -3.09 -23.26 22.03
C ASN A 573 -3.06 -23.53 20.52
N VAL A 574 -2.61 -22.56 19.73
CA VAL A 574 -2.44 -22.73 18.29
C VAL A 574 -1.00 -23.15 18.02
N ASN A 575 -0.83 -24.22 17.24
CA ASN A 575 0.48 -24.72 16.86
C ASN A 575 0.52 -24.95 15.36
N VAL A 576 1.60 -24.52 14.71
CA VAL A 576 1.88 -24.86 13.31
C VAL A 576 3.17 -25.65 13.23
N SER A 577 3.18 -26.73 12.47
CA SER A 577 4.32 -27.65 12.37
C SER A 577 4.45 -28.25 10.97
N LEU A 578 5.64 -28.76 10.65
CA LEU A 578 5.87 -29.61 9.48
C LEU A 578 5.81 -31.08 9.91
N ILE A 579 4.76 -31.80 9.51
CA ILE A 579 4.61 -33.23 9.75
C ILE A 579 4.76 -33.94 8.41
N SER A 580 5.80 -34.77 8.26
CA SER A 580 6.12 -35.45 6.99
C SER A 580 6.20 -34.50 5.78
N GLY A 581 6.79 -33.31 5.99
CA GLY A 581 6.92 -32.27 4.96
C GLY A 581 5.64 -31.47 4.68
N LYS A 582 4.52 -31.77 5.35
CA LYS A 582 3.25 -31.05 5.20
C LYS A 582 3.04 -30.08 6.35
N ARG A 583 2.68 -28.84 6.00
CA ARG A 583 2.23 -27.83 6.97
C ARG A 583 0.96 -28.31 7.65
N THR A 584 0.95 -28.33 8.97
CA THR A 584 -0.20 -28.73 9.79
C THR A 584 -0.47 -27.64 10.83
N ILE A 585 -1.71 -27.14 10.91
CA ILE A 585 -2.15 -26.23 11.98
C ILE A 585 -3.07 -26.99 12.91
N ASN A 586 -2.80 -26.91 14.20
CA ASN A 586 -3.64 -27.44 15.27
C ASN A 586 -4.13 -26.29 16.16
N LYS A 587 -5.39 -26.38 16.61
CA LYS A 587 -5.95 -25.52 17.67
C LYS A 587 -6.59 -26.40 18.74
N ASP A 588 -6.22 -26.18 20.00
CA ASP A 588 -6.75 -26.92 21.15
C ASP A 588 -6.66 -28.46 21.01
N GLY A 589 -5.62 -28.95 20.32
CA GLY A 589 -5.38 -30.37 20.06
C GLY A 589 -6.15 -30.98 18.88
N ARG A 590 -6.86 -30.16 18.09
CA ARG A 590 -7.57 -30.58 16.87
C ARG A 590 -6.84 -30.04 15.64
N THR A 591 -6.63 -30.87 14.63
CA THR A 591 -6.05 -30.42 13.35
C THR A 591 -7.09 -29.65 12.55
N VAL A 592 -6.76 -28.40 12.21
CA VAL A 592 -7.62 -27.49 11.43
C VAL A 592 -7.08 -27.22 10.03
N LEU A 593 -5.79 -27.52 9.76
CA LEU A 593 -5.19 -27.49 8.43
C LEU A 593 -4.19 -28.64 8.30
N ASN A 594 -4.18 -29.32 7.16
CA ASN A 594 -3.23 -30.38 6.81
C ASN A 594 -2.87 -30.30 5.32
N GLY A 595 -1.63 -29.87 5.03
CA GLY A 595 -1.19 -29.61 3.66
C GLY A 595 -2.00 -28.48 3.02
N ASP A 596 -2.60 -28.76 1.87
CA ASP A 596 -3.37 -27.79 1.07
C ASP A 596 -4.90 -27.92 1.28
N SER A 597 -5.31 -28.53 2.41
CA SER A 597 -6.71 -28.66 2.80
C SER A 597 -6.92 -28.24 4.25
N TYR A 598 -8.06 -27.65 4.58
CA TYR A 598 -8.35 -27.18 5.94
C TYR A 598 -9.84 -27.16 6.28
N LEU A 599 -10.12 -27.12 7.58
CA LEU A 599 -11.39 -26.73 8.20
C LEU A 599 -11.08 -25.68 9.28
N LEU A 600 -10.97 -24.42 8.87
CA LEU A 600 -10.53 -23.32 9.75
C LEU A 600 -11.73 -22.66 10.46
N PRO A 601 -11.73 -22.58 11.80
CA PRO A 601 -12.76 -21.83 12.52
C PRO A 601 -12.59 -20.32 12.34
N TRP A 602 -13.70 -19.61 12.10
CA TRP A 602 -13.70 -18.17 11.83
C TRP A 602 -14.89 -17.45 12.52
N ASN A 603 -14.73 -16.23 13.04
CA ASN A 603 -13.44 -15.62 13.31
C ASN A 603 -12.64 -16.48 14.33
N PRO A 604 -11.30 -16.47 14.35
CA PRO A 604 -10.50 -17.44 15.12
C PRO A 604 -10.70 -17.42 16.64
N TYR A 605 -11.43 -16.42 17.18
CA TYR A 605 -11.77 -16.33 18.60
C TYR A 605 -13.17 -16.84 18.93
N THR A 606 -14.19 -16.43 18.15
CA THR A 606 -15.59 -16.81 18.40
C THR A 606 -15.98 -18.12 17.73
N GLU A 607 -15.27 -18.51 16.67
CA GLU A 607 -15.47 -19.73 15.89
C GLU A 607 -16.94 -19.91 15.46
N GLU A 608 -17.57 -18.83 14.99
CA GLU A 608 -18.99 -18.81 14.62
C GLU A 608 -19.32 -19.66 13.39
N LYS A 609 -18.36 -19.82 12.48
CA LYS A 609 -18.44 -20.61 11.26
C LYS A 609 -17.10 -21.32 10.98
N LEU A 610 -17.10 -22.30 10.09
CA LEU A 610 -15.88 -22.98 9.66
C LEU A 610 -15.72 -22.82 8.15
N TYR A 611 -14.57 -22.35 7.67
CA TYR A 611 -14.25 -22.39 6.25
C TYR A 611 -13.60 -23.71 5.89
N HIS A 612 -14.04 -24.31 4.79
CA HIS A 612 -13.41 -25.48 4.21
C HIS A 612 -12.86 -25.17 2.82
N TRP A 613 -11.65 -25.63 2.55
CA TRP A 613 -10.97 -25.54 1.28
C TRP A 613 -10.16 -26.81 1.04
N ASN A 614 -10.13 -27.26 -0.21
CA ASN A 614 -9.26 -28.33 -0.66
C ASN A 614 -8.74 -28.03 -2.06
N LYS A 615 -7.44 -27.75 -2.18
CA LYS A 615 -6.80 -27.41 -3.46
C LYS A 615 -6.95 -28.51 -4.52
N ALA A 616 -6.87 -29.78 -4.13
CA ALA A 616 -6.95 -30.92 -5.05
C ALA A 616 -8.39 -31.42 -5.25
N GLY A 617 -9.33 -30.99 -4.41
CA GLY A 617 -10.67 -31.55 -4.34
C GLY A 617 -10.70 -32.96 -3.73
N GLY A 618 -11.88 -33.56 -3.70
CA GLY A 618 -12.12 -34.90 -3.14
C GLY A 618 -12.50 -34.89 -1.66
N THR A 619 -12.39 -36.06 -1.02
CA THR A 619 -12.90 -36.28 0.34
C THR A 619 -11.86 -36.01 1.42
N THR A 620 -12.21 -35.22 2.42
CA THR A 620 -11.41 -35.00 3.63
C THR A 620 -12.22 -35.28 4.89
N THR A 621 -11.54 -35.68 5.97
CA THR A 621 -12.15 -36.00 7.26
C THR A 621 -11.56 -35.10 8.34
N TRP A 622 -12.43 -34.50 9.15
CA TRP A 622 -12.06 -33.52 10.16
C TRP A 622 -12.74 -33.80 11.49
N GLU A 623 -12.09 -33.40 12.57
CA GLU A 623 -12.75 -33.28 13.86
C GLU A 623 -13.25 -31.84 14.02
N LEU A 624 -14.46 -31.66 14.54
CA LEU A 624 -14.96 -30.32 14.80
C LEU A 624 -14.15 -29.62 15.91
N PRO A 625 -13.99 -28.28 15.85
CA PRO A 625 -13.44 -27.51 16.94
C PRO A 625 -14.21 -27.76 18.25
N LYS A 626 -13.53 -27.62 19.40
CA LYS A 626 -14.16 -27.90 20.71
C LYS A 626 -15.41 -27.05 20.96
N SER A 627 -15.47 -25.81 20.45
CA SER A 627 -16.63 -24.92 20.58
C SER A 627 -17.86 -25.35 19.73
N TRP A 628 -17.69 -26.38 18.90
CA TRP A 628 -18.72 -27.05 18.09
C TRP A 628 -19.10 -28.43 18.64
N GLY A 629 -18.63 -28.78 19.84
CA GLY A 629 -18.88 -30.08 20.47
C GLY A 629 -20.37 -30.41 20.62
N ASN A 630 -20.68 -31.70 20.61
CA ASN A 630 -22.03 -32.30 20.74
C ASN A 630 -23.00 -32.06 19.58
N LEU A 631 -22.55 -31.46 18.46
CA LEU A 631 -23.36 -31.41 17.24
C LEU A 631 -23.43 -32.79 16.58
N LYS A 632 -24.64 -33.16 16.15
CA LYS A 632 -24.87 -34.36 15.34
C LYS A 632 -24.82 -34.05 13.84
N THR A 633 -25.17 -32.81 13.48
CA THR A 633 -25.20 -32.33 12.10
C THR A 633 -24.60 -30.94 11.98
N VAL A 634 -24.13 -30.60 10.78
CA VAL A 634 -23.69 -29.26 10.38
C VAL A 634 -24.22 -28.95 8.99
N GLN A 635 -24.36 -27.66 8.67
CA GLN A 635 -24.87 -27.22 7.37
C GLN A 635 -23.72 -26.78 6.47
N LEU A 636 -23.57 -27.38 5.29
CA LEU A 636 -22.55 -27.04 4.31
C LEU A 636 -23.10 -26.11 3.23
N TYR A 637 -22.36 -25.05 2.93
CA TYR A 637 -22.64 -24.14 1.83
C TYR A 637 -21.41 -24.02 0.93
N LYS A 638 -21.64 -24.06 -0.39
CA LYS A 638 -20.66 -23.64 -1.40
C LYS A 638 -20.69 -22.11 -1.49
N LEU A 639 -19.53 -21.48 -1.61
CA LEU A 639 -19.42 -20.04 -1.79
C LEU A 639 -19.15 -19.72 -3.27
N ASN A 640 -19.86 -18.72 -3.76
CA ASN A 640 -19.67 -18.14 -5.09
C ASN A 640 -20.02 -16.64 -5.04
N ASP A 641 -19.87 -15.93 -6.16
CA ASP A 641 -20.15 -14.49 -6.23
C ASP A 641 -21.65 -14.11 -6.13
N GLN A 642 -22.56 -15.09 -5.97
CA GLN A 642 -23.96 -14.91 -5.56
C GLN A 642 -24.20 -15.21 -4.06
N GLY A 643 -23.16 -15.61 -3.33
CA GLY A 643 -23.14 -15.85 -1.89
C GLY A 643 -23.13 -17.33 -1.54
N ARG A 644 -23.75 -17.67 -0.41
CA ARG A 644 -23.88 -19.05 0.07
C ARG A 644 -24.92 -19.80 -0.77
N GLU A 645 -24.54 -20.94 -1.30
CA GLU A 645 -25.40 -21.94 -1.92
C GLU A 645 -25.47 -23.16 -0.99
N PHE A 646 -26.66 -23.50 -0.50
CA PHE A 646 -26.83 -24.66 0.39
C PHE A 646 -26.56 -25.95 -0.37
N VAL A 647 -25.64 -26.78 0.13
CA VAL A 647 -25.29 -28.06 -0.48
C VAL A 647 -26.05 -29.18 0.22
N GLN A 648 -25.82 -29.34 1.53
CA GLN A 648 -26.41 -30.42 2.32
C GLN A 648 -26.27 -30.17 3.83
N GLU A 649 -27.08 -30.89 4.61
CA GLU A 649 -26.82 -31.16 6.01
C GLU A 649 -25.91 -32.40 6.11
N ILE A 650 -24.78 -32.29 6.82
CA ILE A 650 -23.83 -33.38 6.99
C ILE A 650 -23.97 -33.95 8.40
N GLU A 651 -24.24 -35.25 8.50
CA GLU A 651 -24.19 -36.00 9.75
C GLU A 651 -22.74 -36.33 10.14
N LEU A 652 -22.42 -36.19 11.43
CA LEU A 652 -21.12 -36.60 11.96
C LEU A 652 -21.07 -38.12 12.13
N LYS A 653 -20.08 -38.77 11.50
CA LYS A 653 -19.84 -40.22 11.63
C LYS A 653 -18.75 -40.45 12.67
N ASN A 654 -19.09 -41.13 13.77
CA ASN A 654 -18.17 -41.37 14.90
C ASN A 654 -17.52 -40.08 15.44
N GLY A 655 -18.25 -38.95 15.44
CA GLY A 655 -17.73 -37.65 15.85
C GLY A 655 -16.83 -36.94 14.84
N GLN A 656 -16.69 -37.50 13.63
CA GLN A 656 -15.92 -36.92 12.53
C GLN A 656 -16.83 -36.36 11.45
N LEU A 657 -16.39 -35.25 10.86
CA LEU A 657 -17.02 -34.60 9.73
C LEU A 657 -16.31 -35.02 8.44
N ILE A 658 -17.05 -35.60 7.49
CA ILE A 658 -16.53 -36.01 6.18
C ILE A 658 -17.09 -35.04 5.14
N ILE A 659 -16.22 -34.37 4.39
CA ILE A 659 -16.60 -33.41 3.37
C ILE A 659 -16.03 -33.84 2.03
N GLU A 660 -16.88 -33.92 1.02
CA GLU A 660 -16.48 -34.00 -0.39
C GLU A 660 -16.53 -32.58 -0.98
N ALA A 661 -15.41 -32.14 -1.54
CA ALA A 661 -15.25 -30.78 -2.04
C ALA A 661 -14.72 -30.77 -3.48
N ASP A 662 -15.22 -29.84 -4.28
CA ASP A 662 -14.66 -29.53 -5.59
C ASP A 662 -13.24 -28.94 -5.43
N PRO A 663 -12.32 -29.19 -6.38
CA PRO A 663 -10.99 -28.59 -6.32
C PRO A 663 -11.09 -27.07 -6.33
N LYS A 664 -10.29 -26.43 -5.47
CA LYS A 664 -10.17 -24.96 -5.40
C LYS A 664 -11.51 -24.23 -5.24
N THR A 665 -12.44 -24.83 -4.51
CA THR A 665 -13.75 -24.25 -4.25
C THR A 665 -13.90 -23.94 -2.76
N PRO A 666 -14.29 -22.72 -2.38
CA PRO A 666 -14.51 -22.37 -1.00
C PRO A 666 -15.87 -22.84 -0.50
N TYR A 667 -15.89 -23.42 0.69
CA TYR A 667 -17.11 -23.79 1.39
C TYR A 667 -17.13 -23.16 2.79
N VAL A 668 -18.32 -22.95 3.32
CA VAL A 668 -18.52 -22.50 4.70
C VAL A 668 -19.54 -23.40 5.41
N LEU A 669 -19.29 -23.65 6.68
CA LEU A 669 -20.14 -24.47 7.53
C LEU A 669 -20.71 -23.66 8.68
N TYR A 670 -21.98 -23.94 9.00
CA TYR A 670 -22.71 -23.34 10.11
C TYR A 670 -23.32 -24.42 11.02
N LYS A 671 -23.44 -24.11 12.32
CA LYS A 671 -24.04 -25.01 13.33
C LYS A 671 -25.52 -25.32 13.05
N LYS A 672 -26.22 -24.37 12.44
CA LYS A 672 -27.65 -24.44 12.07
C LYS A 672 -27.83 -23.81 10.69
N LYS A 673 -29.00 -24.03 10.09
CA LYS A 673 -29.33 -23.39 8.82
C LYS A 673 -29.27 -21.87 9.01
N THR A 674 -28.38 -21.21 8.27
CA THR A 674 -28.17 -19.77 8.39
C THR A 674 -29.24 -19.03 7.60
N ALA A 675 -29.40 -17.74 7.89
CA ALA A 675 -30.29 -16.87 7.14
C ALA A 675 -29.84 -16.77 5.67
N SER A 676 -30.76 -16.36 4.79
CA SER A 676 -30.46 -16.08 3.38
C SER A 676 -29.29 -15.10 3.23
N ASN A 677 -28.65 -15.12 2.07
CA ASN A 677 -27.59 -14.16 1.74
C ASN A 677 -28.06 -12.73 1.97
N ILE A 678 -27.12 -11.86 2.36
CA ILE A 678 -27.39 -10.42 2.36
C ILE A 678 -27.72 -10.04 0.91
N VAL A 679 -28.86 -9.38 0.70
CA VAL A 679 -29.24 -8.89 -0.61
C VAL A 679 -28.33 -7.72 -0.97
N ALA A 680 -27.38 -7.95 -1.86
CA ALA A 680 -26.51 -6.91 -2.38
C ALA A 680 -27.32 -5.94 -3.26
N ASN A 681 -27.33 -4.66 -2.87
CA ASN A 681 -27.96 -3.60 -3.65
C ASN A 681 -26.99 -3.12 -4.75
N PHE A 682 -26.84 -3.89 -5.82
CA PHE A 682 -25.97 -3.51 -6.95
C PHE A 682 -26.49 -2.24 -7.66
N GLY A 683 -25.57 -1.34 -8.02
CA GLY A 683 -25.88 -0.03 -8.59
C GLY A 683 -26.17 1.07 -7.55
N GLU A 684 -25.89 0.81 -6.28
CA GLU A 684 -26.06 1.78 -5.19
C GLU A 684 -25.31 3.09 -5.47
N GLY A 685 -26.02 4.22 -5.37
CA GLY A 685 -25.46 5.54 -5.66
C GLY A 685 -25.50 5.94 -7.13
N THR A 686 -25.90 5.04 -8.03
CA THR A 686 -26.11 5.33 -9.45
C THR A 686 -27.59 5.50 -9.78
N PHE A 687 -27.91 5.86 -11.03
CA PHE A 687 -29.28 5.89 -11.53
C PHE A 687 -29.82 4.52 -11.97
N ILE A 688 -28.97 3.49 -12.02
CA ILE A 688 -29.27 2.17 -12.57
C ILE A 688 -29.12 1.13 -11.47
N LYS A 689 -30.09 0.22 -11.37
CA LYS A 689 -29.96 -0.99 -10.56
C LYS A 689 -29.20 -2.05 -11.35
N ASP A 690 -28.21 -2.65 -10.70
CA ASP A 690 -27.38 -3.72 -11.23
C ASP A 690 -26.74 -3.41 -12.60
N PRO A 691 -25.95 -2.31 -12.71
CA PRO A 691 -25.38 -1.83 -13.96
C PRO A 691 -24.38 -2.80 -14.60
N GLY A 692 -23.72 -3.65 -13.81
CA GLY A 692 -22.79 -4.69 -14.27
C GLY A 692 -23.39 -6.10 -14.28
N PHE A 693 -24.72 -6.23 -14.21
CA PHE A 693 -25.44 -7.52 -14.18
C PHE A 693 -24.97 -8.52 -13.09
N ASN A 694 -24.36 -7.99 -12.03
CA ASN A 694 -23.72 -8.73 -10.94
C ASN A 694 -24.70 -9.57 -10.10
N SER A 695 -26.00 -9.29 -10.20
CA SER A 695 -27.02 -10.14 -9.59
C SER A 695 -27.25 -11.47 -10.31
N GLY A 696 -26.57 -11.72 -11.44
CA GLY A 696 -26.62 -12.98 -12.20
C GLY A 696 -27.95 -13.26 -12.88
N ASN A 697 -28.85 -12.28 -12.99
CA ASN A 697 -30.17 -12.42 -13.61
C ASN A 697 -30.74 -11.05 -14.02
N LEU A 698 -31.88 -11.07 -14.72
CA LEU A 698 -32.55 -9.86 -15.24
C LEU A 698 -33.70 -9.37 -14.37
N LYS A 699 -33.78 -9.73 -13.08
CA LYS A 699 -34.93 -9.36 -12.21
C LYS A 699 -35.12 -7.84 -12.03
N ASN A 700 -34.04 -7.07 -12.21
CA ASN A 700 -34.04 -5.61 -12.13
C ASN A 700 -34.40 -4.93 -13.47
N TRP A 701 -34.62 -5.72 -14.52
CA TRP A 701 -34.78 -5.23 -15.89
C TRP A 701 -36.10 -5.73 -16.49
N LYS A 702 -36.78 -4.88 -17.25
CA LYS A 702 -37.91 -5.30 -18.08
C LYS A 702 -37.37 -5.90 -19.38
N VAL A 703 -37.82 -7.12 -19.70
CA VAL A 703 -37.42 -7.85 -20.91
C VAL A 703 -38.60 -7.95 -21.87
N ASP A 704 -38.47 -7.33 -23.04
CA ASP A 704 -39.41 -7.46 -24.16
C ASP A 704 -38.74 -8.26 -25.29
N GLY A 705 -39.07 -9.55 -25.40
CA GLY A 705 -38.48 -10.50 -26.36
C GLY A 705 -37.94 -11.76 -25.70
N ASN A 706 -37.44 -12.70 -26.50
CA ASN A 706 -36.84 -13.96 -26.04
C ASN A 706 -35.34 -13.99 -26.39
N GLY A 707 -34.53 -14.66 -25.56
CA GLY A 707 -33.10 -14.87 -25.85
C GLY A 707 -32.13 -13.94 -25.12
N ALA A 708 -32.61 -13.14 -24.18
CA ALA A 708 -31.73 -12.41 -23.25
C ALA A 708 -31.46 -13.23 -21.98
N ALA A 709 -30.20 -13.31 -21.58
CA ALA A 709 -29.75 -13.93 -20.34
C ALA A 709 -28.55 -13.18 -19.76
N VAL A 710 -28.30 -13.34 -18.48
CA VAL A 710 -27.04 -12.91 -17.87
C VAL A 710 -26.11 -14.11 -17.82
N VAL A 711 -24.91 -13.98 -18.34
CA VAL A 711 -23.89 -15.04 -18.39
C VAL A 711 -22.66 -14.62 -17.60
N ARG A 712 -22.01 -15.59 -16.94
CA ARG A 712 -20.73 -15.38 -16.26
C ARG A 712 -19.58 -15.74 -17.20
N SER A 713 -18.70 -14.80 -17.48
CA SER A 713 -17.54 -14.98 -18.34
C SER A 713 -16.44 -15.83 -17.68
N LYS A 714 -15.41 -16.20 -18.44
CA LYS A 714 -14.28 -17.01 -17.95
C LYS A 714 -13.38 -16.29 -16.94
N ILE A 715 -13.41 -14.95 -16.94
CA ILE A 715 -12.73 -14.11 -15.94
C ILE A 715 -13.65 -13.77 -14.76
N GLY A 716 -14.85 -14.36 -14.76
CA GLY A 716 -15.85 -14.25 -13.71
C GLY A 716 -16.68 -12.97 -13.73
N GLN A 717 -16.63 -12.14 -14.78
CA GLN A 717 -17.54 -10.99 -14.92
C GLN A 717 -18.94 -11.44 -15.37
N TYR A 718 -19.99 -10.71 -14.99
CA TYR A 718 -21.35 -10.97 -15.50
C TYR A 718 -21.67 -10.04 -16.66
N GLU A 719 -22.31 -10.56 -17.70
CA GLU A 719 -22.60 -9.82 -18.92
C GLU A 719 -24.02 -10.14 -19.39
N LEU A 720 -24.74 -9.15 -19.91
CA LEU A 720 -25.98 -9.38 -20.63
C LEU A 720 -25.65 -9.95 -22.01
N GLU A 721 -26.12 -11.16 -22.25
CA GLU A 721 -26.04 -11.84 -23.53
C GLU A 721 -27.42 -11.84 -24.21
N ILE A 722 -27.45 -11.47 -25.49
CA ILE A 722 -28.65 -11.59 -26.32
C ILE A 722 -28.37 -12.52 -27.51
N ASN A 723 -28.91 -13.73 -27.40
CA ASN A 723 -28.85 -14.79 -28.40
C ASN A 723 -30.26 -15.11 -28.89
N GLY A 724 -30.55 -14.93 -30.17
CA GLY A 724 -31.86 -15.31 -30.72
C GLY A 724 -32.26 -14.55 -31.96
N THR A 725 -33.11 -15.17 -32.79
CA THR A 725 -33.49 -14.69 -34.12
C THR A 725 -34.53 -13.55 -34.10
N THR A 726 -35.08 -13.20 -32.94
CA THR A 726 -36.06 -12.11 -32.79
C THR A 726 -35.41 -10.90 -32.12
N PRO A 727 -35.91 -9.67 -32.38
CA PRO A 727 -35.47 -8.50 -31.64
C PRO A 727 -35.75 -8.64 -30.13
N VAL A 728 -34.86 -8.11 -29.31
CA VAL A 728 -35.00 -8.09 -27.84
C VAL A 728 -34.67 -6.72 -27.31
N THR A 729 -35.48 -6.21 -26.39
CA THR A 729 -35.23 -4.96 -25.67
C THR A 729 -35.19 -5.23 -24.16
N ILE A 730 -34.16 -4.74 -23.50
CA ILE A 730 -33.99 -4.74 -22.05
C ILE A 730 -34.06 -3.29 -21.58
N SER A 731 -34.88 -2.97 -20.59
CA SER A 731 -35.08 -1.57 -20.17
C SER A 731 -35.24 -1.40 -18.67
N GLN A 732 -34.91 -0.21 -18.18
CA GLN A 732 -35.09 0.20 -16.81
C GLN A 732 -35.49 1.68 -16.75
N THR A 733 -36.50 1.98 -15.92
CA THR A 733 -36.81 3.36 -15.57
C THR A 733 -35.76 3.89 -14.60
N ILE A 734 -35.03 4.93 -15.01
CA ILE A 734 -34.14 5.68 -14.13
C ILE A 734 -34.91 6.84 -13.48
N SER A 735 -34.58 7.13 -12.23
CA SER A 735 -35.30 8.11 -11.39
C SER A 735 -34.34 9.00 -10.61
N GLY A 736 -34.83 10.15 -10.15
CA GLY A 736 -34.03 11.11 -9.38
C GLY A 736 -33.20 12.05 -10.27
N LEU A 737 -33.55 12.15 -11.55
CA LEU A 737 -32.95 13.12 -12.46
C LEU A 737 -33.35 14.55 -12.08
N THR A 738 -32.46 15.49 -12.38
CA THR A 738 -32.71 16.93 -12.28
C THR A 738 -32.55 17.56 -13.65
N ALA A 739 -33.06 18.78 -13.84
CA ALA A 739 -32.85 19.50 -15.10
C ALA A 739 -31.35 19.67 -15.40
N GLY A 740 -30.92 19.31 -16.60
CA GLY A 740 -29.50 19.29 -16.96
C GLY A 740 -29.18 18.31 -18.08
N THR A 741 -27.91 18.24 -18.45
CA THR A 741 -27.42 17.29 -19.45
C THR A 741 -26.79 16.07 -18.76
N TYR A 742 -27.04 14.91 -19.34
CA TYR A 742 -26.54 13.62 -18.88
C TYR A 742 -25.97 12.86 -20.07
N TYR A 743 -25.08 11.93 -19.77
CA TYR A 743 -24.74 10.84 -20.68
C TYR A 743 -25.17 9.50 -20.09
N ALA A 744 -25.42 8.54 -20.97
CA ALA A 744 -25.43 7.13 -20.65
C ALA A 744 -24.38 6.41 -21.51
N SER A 745 -23.67 5.44 -20.94
CA SER A 745 -22.72 4.59 -21.66
C SER A 745 -22.85 3.12 -21.28
N VAL A 746 -22.42 2.24 -22.17
CA VAL A 746 -22.39 0.79 -21.97
C VAL A 746 -21.28 0.19 -22.85
N TYR A 747 -20.60 -0.86 -22.39
CA TYR A 747 -19.76 -1.66 -23.27
C TYR A 747 -20.62 -2.53 -24.17
N VAL A 748 -20.26 -2.68 -25.43
CA VAL A 748 -20.99 -3.49 -26.39
C VAL A 748 -20.05 -4.28 -27.30
N SER A 749 -20.41 -5.54 -27.56
CA SER A 749 -19.85 -6.33 -28.66
C SER A 749 -20.97 -6.91 -29.52
N THR A 750 -20.86 -6.77 -30.84
CA THR A 750 -21.77 -7.36 -31.82
C THR A 750 -21.02 -7.62 -33.15
N SER A 751 -21.58 -8.45 -34.02
CA SER A 751 -21.00 -8.77 -35.33
C SER A 751 -22.05 -9.07 -36.38
N SER A 752 -21.62 -9.29 -37.62
CA SER A 752 -22.47 -9.67 -38.76
C SER A 752 -23.57 -8.64 -39.04
N ASP A 753 -23.22 -7.36 -38.91
CA ASP A 753 -24.13 -6.21 -39.09
C ASP A 753 -25.36 -6.17 -38.18
N ARG A 754 -25.44 -7.06 -37.17
CA ARG A 754 -26.54 -7.07 -36.21
C ARG A 754 -26.45 -5.84 -35.32
N ARG A 755 -27.45 -4.96 -35.39
CA ARG A 755 -27.44 -3.71 -34.63
C ARG A 755 -27.78 -3.93 -33.16
N ALA A 756 -26.95 -3.35 -32.31
CA ALA A 756 -27.05 -3.34 -30.86
C ALA A 756 -27.10 -1.89 -30.37
N TYR A 757 -28.21 -1.48 -29.77
CA TYR A 757 -28.55 -0.10 -29.42
C TYR A 757 -28.40 0.16 -27.92
N LEU A 758 -27.92 1.36 -27.59
CA LEU A 758 -28.16 2.06 -26.33
C LEU A 758 -29.09 3.23 -26.62
N GLY A 759 -30.13 3.42 -25.81
CA GLY A 759 -30.99 4.59 -25.95
C GLY A 759 -31.69 5.02 -24.66
N VAL A 760 -32.18 6.25 -24.69
CA VAL A 760 -32.95 6.86 -23.60
C VAL A 760 -34.18 7.54 -24.20
N ASN A 761 -35.35 7.20 -23.68
CA ASN A 761 -36.63 7.84 -24.01
C ASN A 761 -37.39 8.23 -22.75
N ASN A 762 -38.57 8.84 -22.91
CA ASN A 762 -39.45 9.27 -21.82
C ASN A 762 -38.77 10.21 -20.79
N TYR A 763 -37.76 10.97 -21.23
CA TYR A 763 -37.07 11.98 -20.42
C TYR A 763 -37.61 13.40 -20.66
N GLY A 764 -38.77 13.54 -21.30
CA GLY A 764 -39.35 14.83 -21.68
C GLY A 764 -38.80 15.46 -22.97
N GLY A 765 -37.78 14.84 -23.59
CA GLY A 765 -37.30 15.14 -24.94
C GLY A 765 -37.62 14.03 -25.96
N GLN A 766 -37.12 14.19 -27.19
CA GLN A 766 -37.17 13.14 -28.21
C GLN A 766 -36.27 11.96 -27.83
N GLU A 767 -36.60 10.74 -28.24
CA GLU A 767 -35.71 9.60 -28.01
C GLU A 767 -34.32 9.84 -28.62
N VAL A 768 -33.28 9.54 -27.84
CA VAL A 768 -31.90 9.51 -28.34
C VAL A 768 -31.38 8.08 -28.27
N SER A 769 -30.69 7.66 -29.33
CA SER A 769 -30.03 6.35 -29.37
C SER A 769 -28.78 6.37 -30.24
N THR A 770 -27.85 5.48 -29.94
CA THR A 770 -26.73 5.10 -30.81
C THR A 770 -26.69 3.58 -30.93
N TYR A 771 -25.94 3.05 -31.90
CA TYR A 771 -25.79 1.61 -32.07
C TYR A 771 -24.40 1.19 -32.54
N ALA A 772 -24.00 -0.01 -32.16
CA ALA A 772 -22.93 -0.79 -32.77
C ALA A 772 -23.52 -1.82 -33.74
N ASN A 773 -22.77 -2.22 -34.78
CA ASN A 773 -23.17 -3.26 -35.73
C ASN A 773 -22.03 -4.24 -36.06
N ASN A 774 -20.78 -3.77 -36.05
CA ASN A 774 -19.60 -4.63 -36.07
C ASN A 774 -18.55 -4.11 -35.08
N SER A 775 -18.31 -4.87 -34.02
CA SER A 775 -17.27 -4.59 -33.03
C SER A 775 -15.95 -5.18 -33.48
N LEU A 776 -15.23 -4.47 -34.33
CA LEU A 776 -14.03 -4.97 -35.03
C LEU A 776 -12.73 -4.82 -34.24
N TRP A 777 -12.71 -3.90 -33.27
CA TRP A 777 -11.50 -3.51 -32.54
C TRP A 777 -11.49 -4.08 -31.13
N LYS A 778 -10.37 -4.68 -30.74
CA LYS A 778 -10.15 -5.10 -29.36
C LYS A 778 -10.01 -3.89 -28.45
N ASN A 779 -10.35 -4.06 -27.17
CA ASN A 779 -10.00 -3.14 -26.11
C ASN A 779 -8.54 -3.39 -25.69
N TYR A 780 -7.74 -2.33 -25.74
CA TYR A 780 -6.30 -2.35 -25.48
C TYR A 780 -5.89 -1.64 -24.18
N ILE A 781 -6.85 -1.27 -23.34
CA ILE A 781 -6.60 -0.59 -22.06
C ILE A 781 -6.30 -1.63 -20.99
N SER A 782 -5.05 -1.74 -20.54
CA SER A 782 -4.62 -2.75 -19.55
C SER A 782 -5.47 -2.74 -18.27
N ALA A 783 -5.75 -1.57 -17.71
CA ALA A 783 -6.56 -1.44 -16.49
C ALA A 783 -8.07 -1.72 -16.67
N ASP A 784 -8.55 -2.04 -17.87
CA ASP A 784 -9.95 -2.32 -18.16
C ASP A 784 -10.26 -3.81 -18.10
N SER A 785 -11.29 -4.20 -17.35
CA SER A 785 -11.79 -5.58 -17.31
C SER A 785 -12.16 -6.16 -18.69
N LYS A 786 -12.43 -5.30 -19.69
CA LYS A 786 -12.82 -5.69 -21.06
C LYS A 786 -11.64 -5.78 -22.03
N HIS A 787 -10.41 -5.52 -21.59
CA HIS A 787 -9.23 -5.70 -22.44
C HIS A 787 -9.16 -7.12 -23.03
N ASP A 788 -8.54 -7.24 -24.20
CA ASP A 788 -8.51 -8.44 -25.06
C ASP A 788 -9.86 -8.91 -25.65
N THR A 789 -10.98 -8.30 -25.26
CA THR A 789 -12.29 -8.50 -25.91
C THR A 789 -12.55 -7.43 -26.97
N ASN A 790 -13.57 -7.62 -27.81
CA ASN A 790 -14.06 -6.61 -28.74
C ASN A 790 -15.10 -5.65 -28.14
N MET A 791 -15.31 -5.69 -26.82
CA MET A 791 -16.24 -4.79 -26.15
C MET A 791 -15.67 -3.39 -26.06
N GLN A 792 -16.36 -2.43 -26.68
CA GLN A 792 -16.02 -1.01 -26.64
C GLN A 792 -17.21 -0.21 -26.11
N ARG A 793 -16.96 0.94 -25.49
CA ARG A 793 -18.03 1.80 -24.98
C ARG A 793 -18.81 2.45 -26.12
N MET A 794 -20.12 2.57 -25.96
CA MET A 794 -20.97 3.48 -26.74
C MET A 794 -21.64 4.49 -25.82
N TYR A 795 -22.00 5.66 -26.35
CA TYR A 795 -22.51 6.79 -25.55
C TYR A 795 -23.77 7.39 -26.17
N VAL A 796 -24.71 7.79 -25.33
CA VAL A 796 -25.82 8.69 -25.70
C VAL A 796 -25.85 9.87 -24.75
N PHE A 797 -26.18 11.05 -25.27
CA PHE A 797 -26.31 12.28 -24.50
C PHE A 797 -27.75 12.78 -24.57
N PHE A 798 -28.31 13.18 -23.44
CA PHE A 798 -29.69 13.64 -23.35
C PHE A 798 -29.83 14.80 -22.37
N LYS A 799 -30.75 15.73 -22.69
CA LYS A 799 -31.03 16.91 -21.89
C LYS A 799 -32.38 16.77 -21.19
N VAL A 800 -32.36 16.64 -19.87
CA VAL A 800 -33.54 16.55 -19.02
C VAL A 800 -34.12 17.96 -18.82
N PRO A 801 -35.39 18.21 -19.20
CA PRO A 801 -36.05 19.49 -19.00
C PRO A 801 -36.46 19.72 -17.54
N GLN A 802 -36.80 20.96 -17.21
CA GLN A 802 -37.30 21.32 -15.88
C GLN A 802 -38.58 20.54 -15.53
N GLY A 803 -38.63 19.98 -14.32
CA GLY A 803 -39.77 19.20 -13.82
C GLY A 803 -39.74 17.71 -14.18
N GLN A 804 -38.93 17.27 -15.14
CA GLN A 804 -38.74 15.84 -15.41
C GLN A 804 -37.77 15.23 -14.40
N THR A 805 -38.17 14.11 -13.79
CA THR A 805 -37.38 13.40 -12.76
C THR A 805 -37.08 11.95 -13.11
N THR A 806 -37.61 11.46 -14.23
CA THR A 806 -37.45 10.07 -14.68
C THR A 806 -37.06 10.02 -16.16
N ALA A 807 -36.50 8.90 -16.58
CA ALA A 807 -36.32 8.54 -17.98
C ALA A 807 -36.35 7.01 -18.10
N ASN A 808 -36.44 6.49 -19.32
CA ASN A 808 -36.34 5.06 -19.57
C ASN A 808 -35.11 4.77 -20.43
N LEU A 809 -34.13 4.09 -19.84
CA LEU A 809 -32.94 3.61 -20.52
C LEU A 809 -33.22 2.22 -21.09
N PHE A 810 -32.79 1.98 -22.33
CA PHE A 810 -32.95 0.67 -22.98
C PHE A 810 -31.68 0.23 -23.71
N LEU A 811 -31.49 -1.09 -23.72
CA LEU A 811 -30.55 -1.82 -24.55
C LEU A 811 -31.37 -2.68 -25.52
N ARG A 812 -31.07 -2.65 -26.81
CA ARG A 812 -31.85 -3.40 -27.81
C ARG A 812 -30.96 -4.07 -28.84
N ALA A 813 -31.19 -5.35 -29.12
CA ALA A 813 -30.59 -6.02 -30.26
C ALA A 813 -31.67 -6.27 -31.33
N GLU A 814 -31.33 -6.02 -32.60
CA GLU A 814 -32.17 -6.40 -33.74
C GLU A 814 -32.21 -7.93 -33.93
N ALA A 815 -33.10 -8.40 -34.81
CA ALA A 815 -33.14 -9.81 -35.21
C ALA A 815 -31.79 -10.24 -35.82
N GLY A 816 -31.24 -11.37 -35.36
CA GLY A 816 -30.00 -11.91 -35.90
C GLY A 816 -29.43 -13.03 -35.04
N THR A 817 -28.56 -13.88 -35.59
CA THR A 817 -28.00 -15.02 -34.87
C THR A 817 -26.64 -14.74 -34.21
N SER A 818 -25.97 -13.64 -34.57
CA SER A 818 -24.71 -13.24 -33.93
C SER A 818 -24.94 -12.81 -32.49
N GLN A 819 -24.08 -13.25 -31.58
CA GLN A 819 -24.13 -12.88 -30.17
C GLN A 819 -23.99 -11.36 -30.00
N VAL A 820 -24.80 -10.78 -29.10
CA VAL A 820 -24.62 -9.41 -28.62
C VAL A 820 -24.34 -9.46 -27.12
N LEU A 821 -23.28 -8.78 -26.70
CA LEU A 821 -22.92 -8.63 -25.28
C LEU A 821 -23.03 -7.17 -24.85
N PHE A 822 -23.55 -6.93 -23.66
CA PHE A 822 -23.58 -5.64 -22.99
C PHE A 822 -23.09 -5.75 -21.54
N ASP A 823 -22.39 -4.73 -21.06
CA ASP A 823 -22.00 -4.65 -19.65
C ASP A 823 -21.66 -3.21 -19.19
N ASP A 824 -21.60 -3.01 -17.87
CA ASP A 824 -21.13 -1.81 -17.18
C ASP A 824 -21.86 -0.53 -17.62
N ILE A 825 -23.19 -0.51 -17.45
CA ILE A 825 -24.01 0.68 -17.75
C ILE A 825 -23.63 1.82 -16.79
N ARG A 826 -23.33 2.99 -17.33
CA ARG A 826 -23.11 4.20 -16.52
C ARG A 826 -24.04 5.32 -16.97
N VAL A 827 -24.63 6.03 -16.02
CA VAL A 827 -25.38 7.26 -16.27
C VAL A 827 -24.88 8.32 -15.29
N ALA A 828 -24.50 9.49 -15.80
CA ALA A 828 -24.01 10.59 -14.96
C ALA A 828 -24.29 11.95 -15.58
N PRO A 829 -24.41 13.01 -14.76
CA PRO A 829 -24.51 14.37 -15.25
C PRO A 829 -23.21 14.77 -15.97
N ILE A 830 -23.34 15.60 -17.01
CA ILE A 830 -22.19 16.13 -17.75
C ILE A 830 -22.51 17.50 -18.32
N SER A 831 -21.48 18.33 -18.42
CA SER A 831 -21.55 19.57 -19.19
C SER A 831 -21.34 19.26 -20.67
N GLN A 832 -21.94 20.04 -21.56
CA GLN A 832 -21.70 19.93 -23.00
C GLN A 832 -21.45 21.29 -23.61
N THR A 833 -20.47 21.35 -24.50
CA THR A 833 -20.24 22.50 -25.36
C THR A 833 -21.21 22.43 -26.54
N ALA A 834 -21.96 23.50 -26.79
CA ALA A 834 -22.86 23.56 -27.93
C ALA A 834 -22.04 23.63 -29.23
N LYS A 835 -22.36 22.76 -30.20
CA LYS A 835 -21.81 22.86 -31.56
C LYS A 835 -22.72 23.68 -32.48
N PRO A 836 -22.19 24.39 -33.48
CA PRO A 836 -23.00 25.04 -34.52
C PRO A 836 -23.89 24.05 -35.27
N ALA A 837 -25.04 24.52 -35.77
CA ALA A 837 -26.04 23.67 -36.42
C ALA A 837 -25.53 22.97 -37.71
N ASN A 838 -24.60 23.60 -38.41
CA ASN A 838 -23.97 23.07 -39.63
C ASN A 838 -22.79 22.13 -39.35
N VAL A 839 -22.34 21.99 -38.10
CA VAL A 839 -21.26 21.09 -37.72
C VAL A 839 -21.83 19.72 -37.43
N PHE A 840 -21.30 18.67 -38.07
CA PHE A 840 -21.74 17.29 -37.85
C PHE A 840 -21.35 16.81 -36.46
N PHE A 841 -20.08 16.96 -36.09
CA PHE A 841 -19.53 16.60 -34.78
C PHE A 841 -18.47 17.62 -34.34
N ALA A 842 -18.39 17.90 -33.05
CA ALA A 842 -17.32 18.72 -32.47
C ALA A 842 -16.92 18.18 -31.10
N GLU A 843 -15.62 18.22 -30.78
CA GLU A 843 -15.06 17.87 -29.48
C GLU A 843 -13.85 18.75 -29.18
N ASN A 844 -13.83 19.35 -27.99
CA ASN A 844 -12.73 20.19 -27.51
C ASN A 844 -12.14 19.67 -26.20
N PHE A 845 -12.44 18.42 -25.83
CA PHE A 845 -11.91 17.66 -24.69
C PHE A 845 -12.20 18.21 -23.29
N GLU A 846 -12.82 19.37 -23.18
CA GLU A 846 -13.19 20.01 -21.91
C GLU A 846 -14.18 19.19 -21.07
N ASN A 847 -15.01 18.37 -21.71
CA ASN A 847 -16.12 17.67 -21.06
C ASN A 847 -16.24 16.21 -21.50
N ILE A 848 -15.12 15.48 -21.46
CA ILE A 848 -15.11 14.04 -21.77
C ILE A 848 -15.71 13.22 -20.61
N PRO A 849 -16.67 12.32 -20.87
CA PRO A 849 -17.25 11.45 -19.84
C PRO A 849 -16.21 10.53 -19.17
N ASP A 850 -15.46 9.82 -20.01
CA ASP A 850 -14.39 8.88 -19.68
C ASP A 850 -13.63 8.51 -20.96
N GLY A 851 -12.41 7.99 -20.81
CA GLY A 851 -11.58 7.56 -21.94
C GLY A 851 -11.10 8.71 -22.81
N LEU A 852 -11.00 8.43 -24.10
CA LEU A 852 -10.49 9.36 -25.12
C LEU A 852 -11.61 9.75 -26.10
N TYR A 853 -12.88 9.71 -25.66
CA TYR A 853 -14.04 9.97 -26.53
C TYR A 853 -13.82 11.24 -27.39
N PRO A 854 -14.08 11.19 -28.71
CA PRO A 854 -14.75 10.12 -29.47
C PRO A 854 -13.85 8.94 -29.88
N PHE A 855 -12.57 8.96 -29.52
CA PHE A 855 -11.60 7.93 -29.88
C PHE A 855 -11.59 6.78 -28.87
N ILE A 856 -11.12 5.62 -29.35
CA ILE A 856 -10.65 4.50 -28.53
C ILE A 856 -9.15 4.33 -28.76
N LYS A 857 -8.46 3.66 -27.82
CA LYS A 857 -7.07 3.26 -28.02
C LYS A 857 -6.96 2.25 -29.17
N GLY A 858 -5.99 2.49 -30.05
CA GLY A 858 -5.61 1.61 -31.14
C GLY A 858 -4.68 0.46 -30.72
N PRO A 859 -4.34 -0.42 -31.67
CA PRO A 859 -3.54 -1.62 -31.42
C PRO A 859 -2.06 -1.33 -31.13
N SER A 860 -1.57 -0.11 -31.36
CA SER A 860 -0.17 0.24 -31.08
C SER A 860 0.21 -0.08 -29.62
N GLY A 861 1.36 -0.69 -29.42
CA GLY A 861 1.85 -1.16 -28.11
C GLY A 861 1.05 -2.32 -27.48
N GLY A 862 0.01 -2.84 -28.14
CA GLY A 862 -0.84 -3.91 -27.62
C GLY A 862 -1.69 -3.47 -26.42
N VAL A 863 -1.98 -4.41 -25.52
CA VAL A 863 -2.65 -4.14 -24.25
C VAL A 863 -1.63 -3.55 -23.28
N ASN A 864 -1.78 -2.28 -22.93
CA ASN A 864 -0.87 -1.59 -22.02
C ASN A 864 -1.61 -0.48 -21.25
N ASP A 865 -0.93 0.13 -20.28
CA ASP A 865 -1.33 1.41 -19.71
C ASP A 865 -0.91 2.50 -20.74
N PRO A 866 -1.86 3.08 -21.50
CA PRO A 866 -1.53 3.88 -22.68
C PRO A 866 -0.76 5.15 -22.35
N ARG A 867 0.16 5.58 -23.21
CA ARG A 867 0.81 6.90 -23.07
C ARG A 867 0.02 8.02 -23.74
N THR A 868 -1.28 7.79 -23.91
CA THR A 868 -2.23 8.72 -24.51
C THR A 868 -3.35 9.00 -23.50
N HIS A 869 -3.54 10.27 -23.16
CA HIS A 869 -4.52 10.72 -22.17
C HIS A 869 -4.99 12.16 -22.45
N LEU A 870 -5.88 12.67 -21.59
CA LEU A 870 -6.28 14.08 -21.61
C LEU A 870 -5.35 14.88 -20.70
N ALA A 871 -4.48 15.71 -21.28
CA ALA A 871 -3.53 16.51 -20.52
C ALA A 871 -4.22 17.74 -19.92
N GLU A 872 -3.86 18.12 -18.69
CA GLU A 872 -4.43 19.27 -17.98
C GLU A 872 -3.49 20.48 -17.98
N LEU A 873 -4.05 21.68 -18.19
CA LEU A 873 -3.29 22.92 -18.22
C LEU A 873 -2.80 23.32 -16.81
N HIS A 874 -1.49 23.55 -16.69
CA HIS A 874 -0.86 24.28 -15.59
C HIS A 874 0.32 25.12 -16.09
N ALA A 875 0.01 26.31 -16.59
CA ALA A 875 1.02 27.23 -17.10
C ALA A 875 1.88 27.85 -15.97
N PRO A 876 3.20 28.04 -16.19
CA PRO A 876 3.92 27.78 -17.45
C PRO A 876 4.41 26.32 -17.59
N TYR A 877 4.23 25.46 -16.58
CA TYR A 877 4.89 24.16 -16.46
C TYR A 877 4.49 23.14 -17.54
N THR A 878 3.23 23.15 -17.95
CA THR A 878 2.69 22.27 -19.01
C THR A 878 2.88 22.84 -20.41
N GLN A 879 3.35 24.08 -20.52
CA GLN A 879 3.46 24.79 -21.79
C GLN A 879 4.90 24.83 -22.30
N LYS A 880 5.02 25.00 -23.61
CA LYS A 880 6.26 25.13 -24.37
C LYS A 880 7.22 26.12 -23.70
N GLY A 881 8.48 25.74 -23.67
CA GLY A 881 9.58 26.56 -23.17
C GLY A 881 9.91 26.34 -21.70
N TRP A 882 8.98 25.87 -20.86
CA TRP A 882 9.36 25.45 -19.51
C TRP A 882 10.23 24.19 -19.59
N ASN A 883 11.41 24.25 -18.99
CA ASN A 883 12.40 23.15 -18.99
C ASN A 883 12.67 22.52 -20.37
N GLU A 884 12.82 23.36 -21.41
CA GLU A 884 13.09 22.93 -22.79
C GLU A 884 11.97 22.10 -23.44
N LYS A 885 10.76 22.14 -22.87
CA LYS A 885 9.59 21.48 -23.45
C LYS A 885 9.30 22.01 -24.87
N PRO A 886 9.19 21.14 -25.89
CA PRO A 886 9.14 21.56 -27.29
C PRO A 886 7.77 22.07 -27.75
N ILE A 887 6.69 21.59 -27.14
CA ILE A 887 5.28 21.86 -27.50
C ILE A 887 4.44 22.08 -26.24
N ASP A 888 3.26 22.66 -26.40
CA ASP A 888 2.26 22.79 -25.33
C ASP A 888 1.57 21.45 -25.05
N ASP A 889 1.31 21.11 -23.77
CA ASP A 889 0.44 19.97 -23.42
C ASP A 889 -1.03 20.26 -23.72
N VAL A 890 -1.43 21.53 -23.59
CA VAL A 890 -2.80 22.00 -23.83
C VAL A 890 -2.78 23.17 -24.82
N ILE A 891 -3.54 23.02 -25.91
CA ILE A 891 -3.65 24.01 -26.99
C ILE A 891 -4.70 25.08 -26.65
N ASN A 892 -5.89 24.65 -26.21
CA ASN A 892 -7.00 25.55 -25.90
C ASN A 892 -7.72 25.09 -24.62
N GLY A 893 -8.37 26.03 -23.94
CA GLY A 893 -9.13 25.72 -22.72
C GLY A 893 -8.26 25.18 -21.57
N LYS A 894 -8.66 24.06 -20.99
CA LYS A 894 -7.98 23.36 -19.88
C LYS A 894 -7.49 21.98 -20.27
N TRP A 895 -8.02 21.38 -21.34
CA TRP A 895 -7.74 20.00 -21.69
C TRP A 895 -7.47 19.85 -23.19
N SER A 896 -6.45 19.07 -23.52
CA SER A 896 -6.23 18.59 -24.89
C SER A 896 -5.92 17.09 -24.86
N LEU A 897 -6.07 16.41 -26.00
CA LEU A 897 -5.68 15.01 -26.13
C LEU A 897 -4.17 14.93 -26.44
N LYS A 898 -3.40 14.27 -25.58
CA LYS A 898 -1.95 14.15 -25.71
C LYS A 898 -1.52 12.70 -25.86
N ALA A 899 -0.61 12.44 -26.79
CA ALA A 899 0.18 11.21 -26.91
C ALA A 899 1.65 11.52 -26.61
N HIS A 900 2.22 10.85 -25.61
CA HIS A 900 3.60 11.08 -25.14
C HIS A 900 4.50 9.88 -25.47
N GLY A 901 5.51 10.07 -26.32
CA GLY A 901 6.50 9.01 -26.59
C GLY A 901 5.90 7.64 -26.94
N GLU A 902 4.77 7.63 -27.64
CA GLU A 902 3.97 6.42 -27.92
C GLU A 902 4.68 5.44 -28.87
N GLU A 903 4.20 4.21 -28.92
CA GLU A 903 4.72 3.16 -29.80
C GLU A 903 4.32 3.37 -31.27
N GLN A 904 5.10 2.83 -32.22
CA GLN A 904 4.78 2.90 -33.65
C GLN A 904 3.48 2.16 -33.99
N GLY A 905 2.62 2.79 -34.80
CA GLY A 905 1.37 2.23 -35.32
C GLY A 905 0.15 3.06 -34.98
N LEU A 906 -1.04 2.51 -35.24
CA LEU A 906 -2.33 3.18 -34.96
C LEU A 906 -2.51 3.39 -33.45
N LEU A 907 -2.45 4.64 -33.00
CA LEU A 907 -2.51 5.03 -31.59
C LEU A 907 -3.95 5.10 -31.08
N LEU A 908 -4.83 5.70 -31.87
CA LEU A 908 -6.21 5.95 -31.52
C LEU A 908 -7.08 6.14 -32.77
N GLN A 909 -8.36 5.80 -32.67
CA GLN A 909 -9.31 5.90 -33.76
C GLN A 909 -10.74 6.04 -33.26
N THR A 910 -11.60 6.67 -34.05
CA THR A 910 -13.06 6.60 -33.85
C THR A 910 -13.58 5.22 -34.22
N ILE A 911 -14.80 4.91 -33.80
CA ILE A 911 -15.53 3.72 -34.21
C ILE A 911 -16.98 4.10 -34.54
N PRO A 912 -17.71 3.33 -35.36
CA PRO A 912 -19.04 3.73 -35.83
C PRO A 912 -20.07 4.01 -34.72
N GLN A 913 -19.89 3.46 -33.52
CA GLN A 913 -20.77 3.73 -32.37
C GLN A 913 -20.40 5.00 -31.58
N THR A 914 -19.22 5.59 -31.81
CA THR A 914 -18.84 6.92 -31.29
C THR A 914 -19.08 8.01 -32.34
N VAL A 915 -18.60 7.82 -33.57
CA VAL A 915 -18.85 8.71 -34.71
C VAL A 915 -19.11 7.88 -35.96
N ARG A 916 -20.32 7.99 -36.51
CA ARG A 916 -20.75 7.20 -37.67
C ARG A 916 -20.66 7.99 -38.96
N PHE A 917 -19.77 7.60 -39.85
CA PHE A 917 -19.68 8.13 -41.21
C PHE A 917 -20.60 7.33 -42.15
N LYS A 918 -21.59 7.98 -42.75
CA LYS A 918 -22.57 7.32 -43.63
C LYS A 918 -21.97 7.00 -45.00
N ALA A 919 -22.37 5.85 -45.56
CA ALA A 919 -22.00 5.45 -46.91
C ALA A 919 -22.33 6.55 -47.93
N GLY A 920 -21.39 6.84 -48.83
CA GLY A 920 -21.56 7.79 -49.92
C GLY A 920 -21.56 9.27 -49.50
N LYS A 921 -21.35 9.60 -48.22
CA LYS A 921 -21.22 10.98 -47.72
C LYS A 921 -19.76 11.37 -47.56
N THR A 922 -19.43 12.61 -47.90
CA THR A 922 -18.08 13.15 -47.73
C THR A 922 -18.00 13.87 -46.39
N TYR A 923 -16.94 13.62 -45.64
CA TYR A 923 -16.69 14.26 -44.36
C TYR A 923 -15.37 15.01 -44.41
N THR A 924 -15.34 16.22 -43.83
CA THR A 924 -14.11 16.99 -43.62
C THR A 924 -13.82 17.04 -42.12
N VAL A 925 -12.70 16.45 -41.72
CA VAL A 925 -12.17 16.50 -40.36
C VAL A 925 -11.19 17.66 -40.26
N THR A 926 -11.30 18.48 -39.23
CA THR A 926 -10.41 19.61 -38.95
C THR A 926 -10.11 19.65 -37.45
N PHE A 927 -8.87 19.89 -37.06
CA PHE A 927 -8.46 20.06 -35.67
C PHE A 927 -7.19 20.89 -35.57
N ASN A 928 -6.94 21.45 -34.39
CA ASN A 928 -5.67 22.07 -34.03
C ASN A 928 -4.73 21.01 -33.45
N TYR A 929 -3.45 21.10 -33.77
CA TYR A 929 -2.44 20.19 -33.24
C TYR A 929 -1.10 20.86 -32.98
N GLU A 930 -0.31 20.22 -32.13
CA GLU A 930 1.14 20.38 -32.02
C GLU A 930 1.82 19.01 -32.10
N ALA A 931 3.00 18.97 -32.70
CA ALA A 931 3.79 17.76 -32.87
C ALA A 931 5.28 18.09 -32.75
N SER A 932 5.98 17.44 -31.83
CA SER A 932 7.42 17.69 -31.63
C SER A 932 8.29 16.99 -32.69
N GLY A 933 7.70 16.06 -33.45
CA GLY A 933 8.33 15.31 -34.55
C GLY A 933 7.44 15.27 -35.79
N ALA A 934 8.01 14.88 -36.93
CA ALA A 934 7.31 14.72 -38.21
C ALA A 934 6.98 13.24 -38.47
N ASP A 935 6.50 12.56 -37.44
CA ASP A 935 6.34 11.11 -37.35
C ASP A 935 4.90 10.69 -37.02
N TYR A 936 3.93 11.58 -37.21
CA TYR A 936 2.51 11.29 -37.04
C TYR A 936 1.76 11.37 -38.37
N ALA A 937 0.66 10.65 -38.48
CA ALA A 937 -0.25 10.74 -39.61
C ALA A 937 -1.70 10.73 -39.15
N LEU A 938 -2.53 11.51 -39.85
CA LEU A 938 -3.97 11.36 -39.82
C LEU A 938 -4.34 10.19 -40.73
N VAL A 939 -5.04 9.21 -40.19
CA VAL A 939 -5.43 8.00 -40.92
C VAL A 939 -6.93 7.92 -41.05
N MET A 940 -7.41 7.51 -42.23
CA MET A 940 -8.77 7.03 -42.44
C MET A 940 -8.70 5.55 -42.81
N GLY A 941 -9.58 4.76 -42.19
CA GLY A 941 -9.71 3.35 -42.48
C GLY A 941 -11.15 2.90 -42.65
N ASP A 942 -11.27 1.65 -43.09
CA ASP A 942 -12.52 0.93 -43.23
C ASP A 942 -12.36 -0.48 -42.68
N GLY A 943 -13.25 -0.86 -41.77
CA GLY A 943 -13.11 -2.10 -41.01
C GLY A 943 -11.85 -2.06 -40.15
N THR A 944 -10.94 -3.02 -40.34
CA THR A 944 -9.64 -3.06 -39.64
C THR A 944 -8.48 -2.61 -40.52
N VAL A 945 -8.75 -1.97 -41.66
CA VAL A 945 -7.74 -1.64 -42.67
C VAL A 945 -7.63 -0.13 -42.86
N SER A 946 -6.43 0.41 -42.66
CA SER A 946 -6.09 1.79 -43.05
C SER A 946 -6.14 1.93 -44.57
N LYS A 947 -6.84 2.97 -45.06
CA LYS A 947 -7.03 3.23 -46.49
C LYS A 947 -6.28 4.46 -46.95
N ILE A 948 -6.25 5.50 -46.12
CA ILE A 948 -5.59 6.76 -46.40
C ILE A 948 -4.76 7.14 -45.18
N ALA A 949 -3.52 7.58 -45.41
CA ALA A 949 -2.66 8.14 -44.39
C ALA A 949 -2.10 9.47 -44.91
N VAL A 950 -2.28 10.54 -44.15
CA VAL A 950 -1.77 11.87 -44.45
C VAL A 950 -0.78 12.25 -43.35
N ALA A 951 0.49 12.35 -43.74
CA ALA A 951 1.55 12.74 -42.81
C ALA A 951 1.27 14.13 -42.22
N ILE A 952 1.48 14.25 -40.92
CA ILE A 952 1.39 15.48 -40.15
C ILE A 952 2.80 16.04 -40.02
N ASN A 953 2.98 17.30 -40.42
CA ASN A 953 4.26 17.98 -40.24
C ASN A 953 4.51 18.29 -38.77
N ALA A 954 5.76 18.25 -38.34
CA ALA A 954 6.16 18.81 -37.05
C ALA A 954 5.68 20.27 -36.94
N ALA A 955 5.07 20.60 -35.81
CA ALA A 955 4.50 21.91 -35.53
C ALA A 955 4.63 22.19 -34.04
N ASN A 956 5.45 23.18 -33.68
CA ASN A 956 5.69 23.53 -32.27
C ASN A 956 4.86 24.72 -31.79
N THR A 957 3.81 25.06 -32.53
CA THR A 957 2.81 26.07 -32.20
C THR A 957 1.48 25.57 -32.75
N PRO A 958 0.35 26.00 -32.18
CA PRO A 958 -0.96 25.49 -32.59
C PRO A 958 -1.15 25.64 -34.10
N THR A 959 -1.28 24.51 -34.79
CA THR A 959 -1.41 24.46 -36.24
C THR A 959 -2.69 23.73 -36.61
N GLN A 960 -3.47 24.29 -37.51
CA GLN A 960 -4.69 23.65 -37.98
C GLN A 960 -4.39 22.73 -39.16
N THR A 961 -4.98 21.53 -39.15
CA THR A 961 -4.97 20.60 -40.28
C THR A 961 -6.39 20.20 -40.68
N SER A 962 -6.57 19.82 -41.94
CA SER A 962 -7.86 19.42 -42.49
C SER A 962 -7.72 18.27 -43.48
N PHE A 963 -8.65 17.33 -43.44
CA PHE A 963 -8.65 16.15 -44.30
C PHE A 963 -10.08 15.76 -44.67
N SER A 964 -10.31 15.44 -45.95
CA SER A 964 -11.62 15.02 -46.44
C SER A 964 -11.60 13.59 -46.97
N PHE A 965 -12.65 12.83 -46.66
CA PHE A 965 -12.81 11.46 -47.12
C PHE A 965 -14.27 11.08 -47.37
N LEU A 966 -14.47 10.04 -48.19
CA LEU A 966 -15.77 9.45 -48.46
C LEU A 966 -16.06 8.31 -47.46
N GLY A 967 -17.23 8.31 -46.84
CA GLY A 967 -17.72 7.20 -46.03
C GLY A 967 -17.95 5.94 -46.88
N SER A 968 -17.37 4.81 -46.45
CA SER A 968 -17.42 3.53 -47.17
C SER A 968 -18.82 2.93 -47.18
N GLU A 969 -19.12 2.16 -48.23
CA GLU A 969 -20.34 1.35 -48.37
C GLU A 969 -20.50 0.31 -47.24
N SER A 970 -19.41 -0.09 -46.61
CA SER A 970 -19.43 -1.01 -45.45
C SER A 970 -20.12 -0.42 -44.21
N GLY A 971 -20.20 0.92 -44.10
CA GLY A 971 -20.63 1.63 -42.89
C GLY A 971 -19.65 1.50 -41.70
N ASN A 972 -18.44 1.00 -41.92
CA ASN A 972 -17.40 0.76 -40.91
C ASN A 972 -16.20 1.72 -41.05
N SER A 973 -16.38 2.88 -41.69
CA SER A 973 -15.34 3.90 -41.78
C SER A 973 -15.00 4.49 -40.41
N TRP A 974 -13.73 4.84 -40.23
CA TRP A 974 -13.19 5.51 -39.05
C TRP A 974 -12.04 6.43 -39.46
N PHE A 975 -11.69 7.38 -38.58
CA PHE A 975 -10.43 8.12 -38.68
C PHE A 975 -9.70 8.10 -37.34
N GLY A 976 -8.39 8.31 -37.38
CA GLY A 976 -7.52 8.20 -36.21
C GLY A 976 -6.15 8.83 -36.43
N ILE A 977 -5.28 8.62 -35.45
CA ILE A 977 -3.88 9.07 -35.47
C ILE A 977 -2.97 7.85 -35.42
N GLU A 978 -2.02 7.79 -36.34
CA GLU A 978 -0.99 6.77 -36.42
C GLU A 978 0.38 7.40 -36.20
N LYS A 979 1.23 6.70 -35.46
CA LYS A 979 2.65 7.02 -35.34
C LYS A 979 3.45 6.23 -36.37
N LEU A 980 4.18 6.94 -37.22
CA LEU A 980 4.85 6.41 -38.41
C LEU A 980 6.16 5.70 -38.10
N ASN A 981 6.84 6.08 -37.01
CA ASN A 981 8.12 5.49 -36.59
C ASN A 981 8.23 5.45 -35.04
N GLY A 982 9.34 4.93 -34.52
CA GLY A 982 9.58 4.79 -33.08
C GLY A 982 10.32 5.96 -32.41
N GLU A 983 10.37 7.14 -33.05
CA GLU A 983 11.03 8.32 -32.46
C GLU A 983 10.31 8.76 -31.16
N GLN A 984 11.08 9.26 -30.19
CA GLN A 984 10.51 9.79 -28.95
C GLN A 984 10.04 11.23 -29.21
N SER A 985 8.75 11.36 -29.51
CA SER A 985 8.07 12.59 -29.90
C SER A 985 6.68 12.63 -29.27
N ASP A 986 6.15 13.84 -29.09
CA ASP A 986 4.82 14.08 -28.55
C ASP A 986 3.89 14.64 -29.64
N PHE A 987 2.60 14.32 -29.51
CA PHE A 987 1.52 14.84 -30.34
C PHE A 987 0.35 15.29 -29.47
N VAL A 988 -0.16 16.49 -29.71
CA VAL A 988 -1.32 17.05 -29.01
C VAL A 988 -2.37 17.45 -30.03
N LEU A 989 -3.63 17.12 -29.75
CA LEU A 989 -4.80 17.40 -30.59
C LEU A 989 -5.89 18.10 -29.78
N ASP A 990 -6.48 19.14 -30.37
CA ASP A 990 -7.59 19.89 -29.78
C ASP A 990 -8.54 20.46 -30.85
N ASP A 991 -9.70 20.97 -30.43
CA ASP A 991 -10.71 21.62 -31.25
C ASP A 991 -11.11 20.80 -32.50
N LEU A 992 -11.42 19.52 -32.29
CA LEU A 992 -11.89 18.61 -33.34
C LEU A 992 -13.25 19.04 -33.87
N VAL A 993 -13.35 19.23 -35.17
CA VAL A 993 -14.57 19.55 -35.91
C VAL A 993 -14.70 18.62 -37.11
N ILE A 994 -15.90 18.08 -37.31
CA ILE A 994 -16.24 17.26 -38.48
C ILE A 994 -17.44 17.91 -39.17
N MET A 995 -17.30 18.13 -40.47
CA MET A 995 -18.36 18.61 -41.37
C MET A 995 -18.84 17.46 -42.25
N GLU A 996 -20.16 17.33 -42.44
CA GLU A 996 -20.76 16.47 -43.48
C GLU A 996 -21.06 17.34 -44.70
N ASN A 997 -20.49 17.00 -45.86
CA ASN A 997 -20.61 17.76 -47.11
C ASN A 997 -21.59 17.10 -48.10
#